data_AF-A0A3B8ZJL3-F1
#
_entry.id   AF-A0A3B8ZJL3-F1
#
_cell.length_a   1.000
_cell.length_b   1.000
_cell.length_c   1.000
_cell.angle_alpha   90.00
_cell.angle_beta   90.00
_cell.angle_gamma   90.00
#
_symmetry.space_group_name_H-M   'P 1'
#
loop_
_entity.id
_entity.type
_entity.pdbx_description
1 polymer ?
#
loop_
_entity_poly.entity_id
_entity_poly.type
_entity_poly.pdbx_seq_one_letter_code
_entity_poly.pdbx_strand_id
1 'polypeptide(L)'
;EYEMEVMRDMDDNVVIICSIENFDPMGVHTGDSITVAPAQTLTDKEYQIMRDASLKVIREIGVETGGSNIQFAIHPQTGRMIVIEMNPRVSRSSALASKATGFPIAKIAAKLAVGYRLWELPNDITKKTKACFEPTIDYVVTKIPRFAFEKFPEADTTLMTQMKSVGETMAIGRTFKQSFQKALRGLEVGAFGLGCDHKDLWGTSNQPGEDEIRSKLAKPNPDRVWYLRYALKFGLSVQEIHQITAIDRWFLDHLAEIVEMEEHLRSLGCLANISADTMRLAKQYGFSDRQLGNLLTSDEMEVRSWRKSHGVISTYKAVDTCAAEFEAYTPYYYSSYEEENELPAKQPGQRRVMILGGGPNRIGQGIEFDYCCCHASYALRELGIQSIMVNSNPETVSTDYDTSDMLFFAPLTTEDVLNICDLVQPDGVIVQFGGQTPLNLARALATAGVPIIGTSVDTIEEAEDREKFQRLLMQLGLKQPANAIARNMAQARVEAQKVGFPALVRPSFVLGGRAMEICYDTAQFERFVAEAFIVAEGQPVLIDRFLEDAIEVDVDALCDGENVMVMGVMEHIEEAGVHSGDSACVIPPYSLSEEVIQEIREATWAMAKKLRVIGLMNVQYALKNEDGRVNVYVLEVNPRASRTVPFVAKATGVPVAKLAAKLMVGHKLPELGITCEPVPKHVSIKESVFPFRKFAGVDIVLGPEMRSTGEVMGISEDFALAFAKSQLSAGVVLPESGNIFVSFNSRHRSRIAALADRLHKLGFNLLATSGTAL
;
A
#
# COMPACT_ATOMS: atom_id res chain seq x y z
N GLU A 1 -3.00 2.25 26.41
CA GLU A 1 -4.18 1.44 26.00
C GLU A 1 -3.67 0.07 25.63
N TYR A 2 -4.44 -0.99 25.90
CA TYR A 2 -4.00 -2.37 25.71
C TYR A 2 -5.06 -3.18 24.97
N GLU A 3 -4.62 -4.18 24.22
CA GLU A 3 -5.49 -5.14 23.56
C GLU A 3 -5.02 -6.58 23.86
N MET A 4 -5.95 -7.51 24.00
CA MET A 4 -5.67 -8.94 24.05
C MET A 4 -6.44 -9.65 22.96
N GLU A 5 -5.72 -10.43 22.15
CA GLU A 5 -6.31 -11.41 21.24
C GLU A 5 -6.51 -12.72 21.99
N VAL A 6 -7.76 -13.17 22.06
CA VAL A 6 -8.19 -14.31 22.88
C VAL A 6 -8.83 -15.34 21.97
N MET A 7 -8.63 -16.62 22.28
CA MET A 7 -9.30 -17.71 21.59
C MET A 7 -9.94 -18.67 22.59
N ARG A 8 -11.17 -19.11 22.30
CA ARG A 8 -11.93 -20.04 23.13
C ARG A 8 -12.54 -21.17 22.30
N ASP A 9 -12.51 -22.39 22.84
CA ASP A 9 -13.18 -23.56 22.27
C ASP A 9 -14.33 -24.08 23.16
N MET A 10 -15.09 -25.03 22.62
CA MET A 10 -16.28 -25.62 23.27
C MET A 10 -15.98 -26.42 24.55
N ASP A 11 -14.71 -26.79 24.82
CA ASP A 11 -14.32 -27.41 26.10
C ASP A 11 -14.01 -26.34 27.17
N ASP A 12 -14.24 -25.07 26.86
CA ASP A 12 -13.88 -23.91 27.67
C ASP A 12 -12.37 -23.72 27.85
N ASN A 13 -11.55 -24.27 26.93
CA ASN A 13 -10.14 -23.89 26.85
C ASN A 13 -10.07 -22.46 26.35
N VAL A 14 -9.34 -21.59 27.06
CA VAL A 14 -9.13 -20.19 26.68
C VAL A 14 -7.64 -19.89 26.70
N VAL A 15 -7.13 -19.32 25.61
CA VAL A 15 -5.72 -18.92 25.46
C VAL A 15 -5.62 -17.46 25.02
N ILE A 16 -4.63 -16.76 25.55
CA ILE A 16 -4.21 -15.45 25.05
C ILE A 16 -3.21 -15.68 23.92
N ILE A 17 -3.56 -15.26 22.71
CA ILE A 17 -2.69 -15.39 21.54
C ILE A 17 -1.65 -14.26 21.51
N CYS A 18 -2.07 -13.05 21.83
CA CYS A 18 -1.18 -11.89 21.78
C CYS A 18 -1.67 -10.80 22.73
N SER A 19 -0.72 -10.08 23.34
CA SER A 19 -0.97 -8.81 24.02
C SER A 19 -0.35 -7.68 23.22
N ILE A 20 -1.09 -6.59 23.07
CA ILE A 20 -0.68 -5.41 22.32
C ILE A 20 -0.74 -4.21 23.27
N GLU A 21 0.33 -3.42 23.29
CA GLU A 21 0.38 -2.14 23.98
C GLU A 21 0.40 -1.02 22.95
N ASN A 22 -0.50 -0.05 23.11
CA ASN A 22 -0.56 1.11 22.24
C ASN A 22 0.47 2.15 22.71
N PHE A 23 1.29 2.62 21.77
CA PHE A 23 2.26 3.69 21.98
C PHE A 23 1.53 5.03 22.15
N ASP A 24 0.55 5.31 21.29
CA ASP A 24 -0.37 6.43 21.48
C ASP A 24 -1.37 6.09 22.61
N PRO A 25 -1.61 7.00 23.56
CA PRO A 25 -2.50 6.72 24.69
C PRO A 25 -3.98 6.79 24.31
N MET A 26 -4.85 6.33 25.23
CA MET A 26 -6.31 6.38 25.11
C MET A 26 -6.79 7.74 24.59
N GLY A 27 -7.62 7.72 23.55
CA GLY A 27 -8.14 8.90 22.87
C GLY A 27 -7.78 8.95 21.38
N VAL A 28 -6.74 8.22 20.99
CA VAL A 28 -6.44 7.87 19.60
C VAL A 28 -6.94 6.45 19.36
N HIS A 29 -7.73 6.21 18.31
CA HIS A 29 -8.21 4.87 17.99
C HIS A 29 -7.03 3.91 17.77
N THR A 30 -7.12 2.65 18.22
CA THR A 30 -6.02 1.67 18.10
C THR A 30 -5.54 1.48 16.63
N GLY A 31 -6.48 1.50 15.69
CA GLY A 31 -6.19 1.52 14.25
C GLY A 31 -5.37 2.72 13.76
N ASP A 32 -5.48 3.89 14.39
CA ASP A 32 -4.71 5.12 14.09
C ASP A 32 -3.50 5.29 15.02
N SER A 33 -3.30 4.36 15.96
CA SER A 33 -2.18 4.39 16.90
C SER A 33 -0.99 3.61 16.37
N ILE A 34 0.21 4.03 16.77
CA ILE A 34 1.37 3.13 16.79
C ILE A 34 1.12 2.10 17.91
N THR A 35 1.41 0.83 17.62
CA THR A 35 1.21 -0.26 18.59
C THR A 35 2.38 -1.22 18.58
N VAL A 36 2.64 -1.87 19.72
CA VAL A 36 3.71 -2.86 19.86
C VAL A 36 3.19 -4.17 20.46
N ALA A 37 3.81 -5.28 20.07
CA ALA A 37 3.63 -6.59 20.69
C ALA A 37 4.99 -7.17 21.12
N PRO A 38 5.10 -7.77 22.31
CA PRO A 38 4.05 -7.90 23.32
C PRO A 38 3.80 -6.58 24.08
N ALA A 39 2.94 -6.59 25.10
CA ALA A 39 2.90 -5.52 26.10
C ALA A 39 4.26 -5.38 26.83
N GLN A 40 4.68 -4.15 27.11
CA GLN A 40 6.02 -3.79 27.60
C GLN A 40 5.99 -3.29 29.06
N THR A 41 5.01 -2.48 29.43
CA THR A 41 5.04 -1.69 30.68
C THR A 41 4.17 -2.23 31.80
N LEU A 42 3.57 -3.42 31.63
CA LEU A 42 2.82 -4.10 32.69
C LEU A 42 3.74 -4.99 33.52
N THR A 43 3.57 -4.93 34.84
CA THR A 43 4.08 -6.00 35.69
C THR A 43 3.34 -7.30 35.38
N ASP A 44 3.97 -8.45 35.63
CA ASP A 44 3.29 -9.75 35.46
C ASP A 44 1.96 -9.80 36.23
N LYS A 45 1.89 -9.22 37.44
CA LYS A 45 0.64 -9.16 38.21
C LYS A 45 -0.47 -8.40 37.48
N GLU A 46 -0.16 -7.25 36.88
CA GLU A 46 -1.14 -6.49 36.10
C GLU A 46 -1.53 -7.23 34.82
N TYR A 47 -0.56 -7.88 34.16
CA TYR A 47 -0.81 -8.72 33.01
C TYR A 47 -1.76 -9.87 33.34
N GLN A 48 -1.54 -10.60 34.44
CA GLN A 48 -2.42 -11.70 34.87
C GLN A 48 -3.83 -11.19 35.22
N ILE A 49 -3.95 -10.02 35.83
CA ILE A 49 -5.27 -9.39 36.10
C ILE A 49 -6.00 -9.09 34.78
N MET A 50 -5.28 -8.54 33.79
CA MET A 50 -5.84 -8.25 32.46
C MET A 50 -6.21 -9.55 31.71
N ARG A 51 -5.36 -10.57 31.78
CA ARG A 51 -5.60 -11.92 31.25
C ARG A 51 -6.86 -12.54 31.83
N ASP A 52 -7.00 -12.54 33.17
CA ASP A 52 -8.18 -13.08 33.85
C ASP A 52 -9.46 -12.31 33.47
N ALA A 53 -9.37 -11.00 33.28
CA ALA A 53 -10.50 -10.19 32.80
C ALA A 53 -10.88 -10.55 31.36
N SER A 54 -9.91 -10.73 30.46
CA SER A 54 -10.13 -11.20 29.10
C SER A 54 -10.88 -12.53 29.06
N LEU A 55 -10.46 -13.49 29.89
CA LEU A 55 -11.10 -14.79 30.05
C LEU A 55 -12.54 -14.69 30.57
N LYS A 56 -12.82 -13.76 31.49
CA LYS A 56 -14.18 -13.52 32.00
C LYS A 56 -15.07 -12.88 30.95
N VAL A 57 -14.56 -11.89 30.22
CA VAL A 57 -15.31 -11.16 29.18
C VAL A 57 -15.70 -12.10 28.03
N ILE A 58 -14.76 -12.90 27.50
CA ILE A 58 -15.08 -13.81 26.38
C ILE A 58 -16.13 -14.87 26.77
N ARG A 59 -16.10 -15.33 28.03
CA ARG A 59 -17.09 -16.26 28.59
C ARG A 59 -18.46 -15.60 28.76
N GLU A 60 -18.51 -14.42 29.35
CA GLU A 60 -19.76 -13.70 29.62
C GLU A 60 -20.49 -13.32 28.32
N ILE A 61 -19.75 -12.90 27.29
CA ILE A 61 -20.33 -12.58 25.98
C ILE A 61 -20.78 -13.85 25.23
N GLY A 62 -20.31 -15.03 25.64
CA GLY A 62 -20.72 -16.31 25.06
C GLY A 62 -20.02 -16.65 23.74
N VAL A 63 -18.80 -16.16 23.51
CA VAL A 63 -17.99 -16.61 22.37
C VAL A 63 -17.37 -17.95 22.74
N GLU A 64 -17.98 -19.05 22.30
CA GLU A 64 -17.59 -20.42 22.65
C GLU A 64 -16.65 -21.09 21.63
N THR A 65 -16.62 -20.62 20.38
CA THR A 65 -15.94 -21.34 19.28
C THR A 65 -15.19 -20.41 18.33
N GLY A 66 -14.24 -19.63 18.84
CA GLY A 66 -13.53 -18.70 17.98
C GLY A 66 -12.59 -17.74 18.70
N GLY A 67 -12.11 -16.76 17.93
CA GLY A 67 -11.27 -15.67 18.41
C GLY A 67 -12.06 -14.39 18.69
N SER A 68 -11.55 -13.56 19.58
CA SER A 68 -12.06 -12.21 19.86
C SER A 68 -10.94 -11.29 20.33
N ASN A 69 -11.08 -10.01 20.03
CA ASN A 69 -10.22 -8.96 20.54
C ASN A 69 -10.91 -8.26 21.72
N ILE A 70 -10.16 -7.99 22.80
CA ILE A 70 -10.66 -7.30 23.99
C ILE A 70 -9.73 -6.14 24.31
N GLN A 71 -10.31 -4.95 24.53
CA GLN A 71 -9.56 -3.71 24.74
C GLN A 71 -9.67 -3.21 26.19
N PHE A 72 -8.58 -2.63 26.68
CA PHE A 72 -8.45 -2.17 28.05
C PHE A 72 -7.77 -0.79 28.13
N ALA A 73 -8.26 0.03 29.06
CA ALA A 73 -7.53 1.20 29.55
C ALA A 73 -6.95 0.88 30.93
N ILE A 74 -5.67 1.19 31.14
CA ILE A 74 -5.00 1.06 32.42
C ILE A 74 -4.50 2.44 32.84
N HIS A 75 -4.83 2.85 34.06
CA HIS A 75 -4.37 4.11 34.62
C HIS A 75 -2.92 3.96 35.13
N PRO A 76 -1.93 4.67 34.54
CA PRO A 76 -0.51 4.33 34.72
C PRO A 76 0.02 4.53 36.15
N GLN A 77 -0.59 5.42 36.95
CA GLN A 77 -0.17 5.64 38.34
C GLN A 77 -0.83 4.70 39.36
N THR A 78 -1.97 4.09 39.03
CA THR A 78 -2.78 3.33 40.02
C THR A 78 -3.01 1.88 39.64
N GLY A 79 -2.69 1.48 38.40
CA GLY A 79 -3.02 0.16 37.87
C GLY A 79 -4.52 -0.06 37.67
N ARG A 80 -5.37 0.96 37.84
CA ARG A 80 -6.82 0.83 37.64
C ARG A 80 -7.11 0.44 36.19
N MET A 81 -7.64 -0.75 36.00
CA MET A 81 -8.04 -1.30 34.71
C MET A 81 -9.52 -1.08 34.43
N ILE A 82 -9.85 -0.74 33.17
CA ILE A 82 -11.21 -0.59 32.64
C ILE A 82 -11.28 -1.37 31.33
N VAL A 83 -12.29 -2.23 31.19
CA VAL A 83 -12.63 -2.86 29.90
C VAL A 83 -13.31 -1.81 29.02
N ILE A 84 -12.82 -1.63 27.79
CA ILE A 84 -13.33 -0.63 26.85
C ILE A 84 -14.40 -1.25 25.94
N GLU A 85 -14.03 -2.27 25.19
CA GLU A 85 -14.93 -3.02 24.32
C GLU A 85 -14.42 -4.44 24.10
N MET A 86 -15.27 -5.27 23.47
CA MET A 86 -14.83 -6.52 22.88
C MET A 86 -15.43 -6.70 21.48
N ASN A 87 -14.63 -7.25 20.58
CA ASN A 87 -15.01 -7.51 19.21
C ASN A 87 -15.19 -9.03 19.03
N PRO A 88 -16.43 -9.57 18.92
CA PRO A 88 -16.71 -11.01 18.86
C PRO A 88 -16.46 -11.59 17.46
N ARG A 89 -15.28 -11.30 16.90
CA ARG A 89 -14.84 -11.68 15.56
C ARG A 89 -13.34 -11.47 15.41
N VAL A 90 -12.78 -11.94 14.29
CA VAL A 90 -11.47 -11.46 13.82
C VAL A 90 -11.51 -9.94 13.56
N SER A 91 -10.36 -9.31 13.77
CA SER A 91 -10.12 -7.88 13.71
C SER A 91 -8.81 -7.59 12.95
N ARG A 92 -8.52 -6.31 12.68
CA ARG A 92 -7.18 -5.90 12.24
C ARG A 92 -6.09 -6.30 13.24
N SER A 93 -6.38 -6.13 14.54
CA SER A 93 -5.49 -6.53 15.63
C SER A 93 -5.25 -8.06 15.63
N SER A 94 -6.23 -8.86 15.23
CA SER A 94 -6.06 -10.31 15.09
C SER A 94 -5.18 -10.68 13.90
N ALA A 95 -5.25 -9.92 12.79
CA ALA A 95 -4.33 -10.11 11.66
C ALA A 95 -2.90 -9.74 12.08
N LEU A 96 -2.73 -8.57 12.69
CA LEU A 96 -1.47 -8.12 13.29
C LEU A 96 -0.89 -9.14 14.26
N ALA A 97 -1.70 -9.64 15.22
CA ALA A 97 -1.28 -10.65 16.19
C ALA A 97 -0.91 -11.98 15.53
N SER A 98 -1.63 -12.38 14.48
CA SER A 98 -1.30 -13.61 13.73
C SER A 98 0.07 -13.50 13.06
N LYS A 99 0.39 -12.33 12.48
CA LYS A 99 1.72 -12.08 11.91
C LYS A 99 2.78 -11.92 12.99
N ALA A 100 2.48 -11.22 14.07
CA ALA A 100 3.41 -10.99 15.16
C ALA A 100 3.86 -12.29 15.83
N THR A 101 2.93 -13.22 16.04
CA THR A 101 3.20 -14.45 16.79
C THR A 101 3.51 -15.64 15.89
N GLY A 102 3.01 -15.63 14.65
CA GLY A 102 2.96 -16.80 13.77
C GLY A 102 1.74 -17.71 14.03
N PHE A 103 0.88 -17.39 14.99
CA PHE A 103 -0.33 -18.17 15.27
C PHE A 103 -1.48 -17.78 14.31
N PRO A 104 -2.03 -18.69 13.48
CA PRO A 104 -3.00 -18.31 12.44
C PRO A 104 -4.43 -18.21 13.00
N ILE A 105 -4.76 -17.10 13.66
CA ILE A 105 -6.02 -16.93 14.43
C ILE A 105 -7.25 -17.28 13.60
N ALA A 106 -7.40 -16.71 12.39
CA ALA A 106 -8.58 -16.93 11.55
C ALA A 106 -8.72 -18.40 11.11
N LYS A 107 -7.60 -19.06 10.79
CA LYS A 107 -7.55 -20.47 10.37
C LYS A 107 -7.98 -21.40 11.50
N ILE A 108 -7.50 -21.14 12.73
CA ILE A 108 -7.90 -21.91 13.91
C ILE A 108 -9.34 -21.62 14.30
N ALA A 109 -9.75 -20.35 14.35
CA ALA A 109 -11.12 -19.95 14.67
C ALA A 109 -12.15 -20.60 13.73
N ALA A 110 -11.85 -20.69 12.42
CA ALA A 110 -12.72 -21.38 11.46
C ALA A 110 -12.86 -22.89 11.76
N LYS A 111 -11.81 -23.55 12.25
CA LYS A 111 -11.88 -24.96 12.66
C LYS A 111 -12.65 -25.13 13.98
N LEU A 112 -12.45 -24.24 14.96
CA LEU A 112 -13.22 -24.27 16.21
C LEU A 112 -14.72 -24.11 15.95
N ALA A 113 -15.10 -23.23 15.01
CA ALA A 113 -16.50 -23.00 14.63
C ALA A 113 -17.22 -24.24 14.08
N VAL A 114 -16.48 -25.24 13.57
CA VAL A 114 -17.03 -26.52 13.10
C VAL A 114 -16.82 -27.67 14.10
N GLY A 115 -16.49 -27.34 15.35
CA GLY A 115 -16.48 -28.28 16.47
C GLY A 115 -15.12 -28.88 16.84
N TYR A 116 -14.01 -28.42 16.26
CA TYR A 116 -12.67 -28.80 16.75
C TYR A 116 -12.37 -28.17 18.12
N ARG A 117 -11.39 -28.73 18.82
CA ARG A 117 -10.78 -28.19 20.05
C ARG A 117 -9.35 -27.73 19.80
N LEU A 118 -8.88 -26.77 20.60
CA LEU A 118 -7.51 -26.25 20.50
C LEU A 118 -6.46 -27.36 20.67
N TRP A 119 -6.71 -28.34 21.55
CA TRP A 119 -5.78 -29.44 21.82
C TRP A 119 -5.75 -30.50 20.70
N GLU A 120 -6.74 -30.51 19.80
CA GLU A 120 -6.77 -31.39 18.63
C GLU A 120 -5.88 -30.84 17.50
N LEU A 121 -5.90 -29.53 17.34
CA LEU A 121 -5.29 -28.82 16.21
C LEU A 121 -3.76 -28.72 16.37
N PRO A 122 -2.97 -29.06 15.34
CA PRO A 122 -1.53 -28.86 15.38
C PRO A 122 -1.17 -27.37 15.30
N ASN A 123 -0.04 -27.00 15.91
CA ASN A 123 0.62 -25.73 15.62
C ASN A 123 1.35 -25.83 14.26
N ASP A 124 0.96 -24.99 13.32
CA ASP A 124 1.47 -25.00 11.94
C ASP A 124 2.99 -24.79 11.86
N ILE A 125 3.55 -23.97 12.76
CA ILE A 125 4.95 -23.54 12.69
C ILE A 125 5.92 -24.57 13.27
N THR A 126 5.64 -25.05 14.49
CA THR A 126 6.52 -26.03 15.15
C THR A 126 6.29 -27.45 14.66
N LYS A 127 5.08 -27.76 14.14
CA LYS A 127 4.62 -29.11 13.73
C LYS A 127 4.75 -30.19 14.81
N LYS A 128 5.09 -29.81 16.05
CA LYS A 128 5.34 -30.67 17.21
C LYS A 128 4.37 -30.38 18.35
N THR A 129 3.89 -29.15 18.45
CA THR A 129 2.95 -28.71 19.49
C THR A 129 1.51 -28.59 18.95
N LYS A 130 0.57 -28.31 19.84
CA LYS A 130 -0.86 -28.11 19.53
C LYS A 130 -1.20 -26.62 19.55
N ALA A 131 -2.39 -26.25 19.09
CA ALA A 131 -2.88 -24.86 19.12
C ALA A 131 -3.34 -24.41 20.52
N CYS A 132 -3.42 -25.32 21.49
CA CYS A 132 -3.78 -25.01 22.88
C CYS A 132 -2.56 -24.53 23.70
N PHE A 133 -2.04 -23.35 23.38
CA PHE A 133 -0.95 -22.70 24.10
C PHE A 133 -1.04 -21.17 23.94
N GLU A 134 -0.28 -20.44 24.75
CA GLU A 134 -0.11 -18.99 24.60
C GLU A 134 1.27 -18.75 23.94
N PRO A 135 1.33 -18.12 22.75
CA PRO A 135 2.60 -17.83 22.09
C PRO A 135 3.54 -16.99 22.95
N THR A 136 4.83 -17.30 22.86
CA THR A 136 5.91 -16.48 23.44
C THR A 136 6.82 -16.05 22.30
N ILE A 137 7.17 -14.76 22.26
CA ILE A 137 8.03 -14.18 21.23
C ILE A 137 9.28 -13.60 21.87
N ASP A 138 10.43 -13.77 21.22
CA ASP A 138 11.74 -13.29 21.66
C ASP A 138 12.20 -12.05 20.88
N TYR A 139 11.22 -11.29 20.39
CA TYR A 139 11.39 -10.07 19.60
C TYR A 139 10.25 -9.09 19.91
N VAL A 140 10.39 -7.86 19.42
CA VAL A 140 9.38 -6.81 19.49
C VAL A 140 8.82 -6.57 18.09
N VAL A 141 7.49 -6.54 18.00
CA VAL A 141 6.76 -6.15 16.80
C VAL A 141 6.25 -4.73 16.97
N THR A 142 6.43 -3.90 15.95
CA THR A 142 5.89 -2.53 15.92
C THR A 142 5.02 -2.38 14.69
N LYS A 143 3.78 -1.89 14.88
CA LYS A 143 2.88 -1.46 13.81
C LYS A 143 2.80 0.06 13.78
N ILE A 144 2.84 0.63 12.58
CA ILE A 144 2.62 2.06 12.35
C ILE A 144 1.53 2.25 11.28
N PRO A 145 0.50 3.08 11.55
CA PRO A 145 -0.57 3.36 10.59
C PRO A 145 -0.09 4.26 9.45
N ARG A 146 -0.59 3.99 8.24
CA ARG A 146 -0.38 4.79 7.04
C ARG A 146 -1.62 5.65 6.78
N PHE A 147 -1.41 6.96 6.70
CA PHE A 147 -2.47 7.94 6.39
C PHE A 147 -2.46 8.36 4.92
N ALA A 148 -3.41 9.18 4.48
CA ALA A 148 -3.41 9.75 3.13
C ALA A 148 -4.02 11.17 3.10
N PHE A 149 -3.77 11.97 4.15
CA PHE A 149 -4.34 13.32 4.28
C PHE A 149 -3.92 14.27 3.15
N GLU A 150 -2.80 14.00 2.49
CA GLU A 150 -2.39 14.75 1.29
C GLU A 150 -3.44 14.71 0.16
N LYS A 151 -4.34 13.73 0.16
CA LYS A 151 -5.46 13.60 -0.80
C LYS A 151 -6.75 14.31 -0.36
N PHE A 152 -6.78 14.79 0.87
CA PHE A 152 -7.92 15.43 1.52
C PHE A 152 -7.45 16.69 2.27
N PRO A 153 -6.97 17.72 1.55
CA PRO A 153 -6.33 18.87 2.18
C PRO A 153 -7.25 19.66 3.14
N GLU A 154 -8.57 19.57 2.97
CA GLU A 154 -9.55 20.20 3.86
C GLU A 154 -9.85 19.37 5.13
N ALA A 155 -9.35 18.13 5.21
CA ALA A 155 -9.64 17.25 6.34
C ALA A 155 -8.86 17.65 7.59
N ASP A 156 -9.53 17.60 8.74
CA ASP A 156 -8.85 17.70 10.04
C ASP A 156 -7.94 16.49 10.25
N THR A 157 -6.63 16.75 10.35
CA THR A 157 -5.58 15.73 10.54
C THR A 157 -5.45 15.26 11.99
N THR A 158 -6.22 15.84 12.92
CA THR A 158 -6.21 15.42 14.32
C THR A 158 -6.69 13.97 14.46
N LEU A 159 -5.89 13.14 15.11
CA LEU A 159 -6.24 11.74 15.39
C LEU A 159 -7.11 11.67 16.63
N MET A 160 -8.22 10.96 16.52
CA MET A 160 -9.24 10.82 17.57
C MET A 160 -9.72 9.36 17.63
N THR A 161 -10.87 9.11 18.25
CA THR A 161 -11.49 7.78 18.34
C THR A 161 -12.10 7.29 17.02
N GLN A 162 -12.27 8.15 16.01
CA GLN A 162 -12.65 7.72 14.66
C GLN A 162 -11.40 7.54 13.80
N MET A 163 -11.19 6.30 13.34
CA MET A 163 -10.07 5.93 12.49
C MET A 163 -10.07 6.65 11.13
N LYS A 164 -8.90 7.15 10.72
CA LYS A 164 -8.63 7.88 9.47
C LYS A 164 -7.47 7.29 8.65
N SER A 165 -6.68 6.38 9.21
CA SER A 165 -5.65 5.63 8.47
C SER A 165 -6.25 4.76 7.36
N VAL A 166 -5.46 4.57 6.30
CA VAL A 166 -5.83 3.83 5.07
C VAL A 166 -5.09 2.50 4.94
N GLY A 167 -4.16 2.21 5.85
CA GLY A 167 -3.41 0.98 5.91
C GLY A 167 -2.41 1.01 7.07
N GLU A 168 -1.53 0.02 7.13
CA GLU A 168 -0.55 -0.13 8.20
C GLU A 168 0.68 -0.92 7.73
N THR A 169 1.83 -0.62 8.33
CA THR A 169 3.07 -1.38 8.15
C THR A 169 3.44 -2.01 9.47
N MET A 170 4.03 -3.20 9.43
CA MET A 170 4.55 -3.90 10.59
C MET A 170 6.04 -4.17 10.40
N ALA A 171 6.79 -4.13 11.50
CA ALA A 171 8.17 -4.58 11.53
C ALA A 171 8.45 -5.43 12.75
N ILE A 172 9.48 -6.27 12.65
CA ILE A 172 9.96 -7.13 13.72
C ILE A 172 11.43 -6.79 13.98
N GLY A 173 11.83 -6.63 15.22
CA GLY A 173 13.22 -6.43 15.64
C GLY A 173 13.48 -7.05 17.00
N ARG A 174 14.75 -7.38 17.30
CA ARG A 174 15.14 -7.94 18.60
C ARG A 174 14.99 -6.96 19.75
N THR A 175 14.92 -5.67 19.43
CA THR A 175 14.70 -4.57 20.38
C THR A 175 13.60 -3.66 19.87
N PHE A 176 12.97 -2.91 20.77
CA PHE A 176 12.00 -1.86 20.39
C PHE A 176 12.61 -0.86 19.41
N LYS A 177 13.82 -0.35 19.68
CA LYS A 177 14.53 0.61 18.81
C LYS A 177 14.67 0.09 17.37
N GLN A 178 15.11 -1.17 17.23
CA GLN A 178 15.23 -1.81 15.91
C GLN A 178 13.88 -1.93 15.22
N SER A 179 12.88 -2.48 15.90
CA SER A 179 11.54 -2.70 15.36
C SER A 179 10.87 -1.41 14.94
N PHE A 180 10.98 -0.38 15.78
CA PHE A 180 10.44 0.96 15.57
C PHE A 180 11.05 1.66 14.35
N GLN A 181 12.39 1.70 14.23
CA GLN A 181 13.02 2.31 13.06
C GLN A 181 12.77 1.52 11.76
N LYS A 182 12.64 0.19 11.84
CA LYS A 182 12.20 -0.65 10.71
C LYS A 182 10.78 -0.28 10.26
N ALA A 183 9.85 -0.13 11.20
CA ALA A 183 8.48 0.25 10.89
C ALA A 183 8.41 1.65 10.25
N LEU A 184 9.18 2.62 10.77
CA LEU A 184 9.24 3.97 10.19
C LEU A 184 9.73 3.97 8.74
N ARG A 185 10.82 3.25 8.44
CA ARG A 185 11.32 3.19 7.05
C ARG A 185 10.47 2.34 6.12
N GLY A 186 9.74 1.37 6.66
CA GLY A 186 8.77 0.55 5.93
C GLY A 186 7.40 1.19 5.77
N LEU A 187 7.23 2.46 6.20
CA LEU A 187 5.94 3.16 6.12
C LEU A 187 5.69 3.75 4.73
N GLU A 188 6.70 3.77 3.86
CA GLU A 188 6.61 4.25 2.49
C GLU A 188 6.22 5.73 2.36
N VAL A 189 6.55 6.54 3.36
CA VAL A 189 6.34 8.01 3.36
C VAL A 189 7.60 8.80 2.98
N GLY A 190 8.67 8.10 2.60
CA GLY A 190 9.98 8.67 2.26
C GLY A 190 10.86 8.99 3.48
N ALA A 191 10.44 8.62 4.69
CA ALA A 191 11.27 8.62 5.89
C ALA A 191 12.04 7.29 5.98
N PHE A 192 13.30 7.33 6.43
CA PHE A 192 14.18 6.16 6.52
C PHE A 192 14.54 5.78 7.97
N GLY A 193 13.82 6.36 8.94
CA GLY A 193 13.90 6.10 10.37
C GLY A 193 13.33 7.29 11.15
N LEU A 194 13.80 7.48 12.38
CA LEU A 194 13.42 8.65 13.18
C LEU A 194 14.29 9.86 12.79
N GLY A 195 14.04 10.44 11.61
CA GLY A 195 14.83 11.54 11.05
C GLY A 195 16.16 11.11 10.43
N CYS A 196 17.10 12.06 10.29
CA CYS A 196 18.42 11.85 9.67
C CYS A 196 18.37 11.51 8.18
N ASP A 197 17.34 11.98 7.49
CA ASP A 197 17.16 11.85 6.06
C ASP A 197 16.82 13.19 5.42
N HIS A 198 16.61 13.19 4.10
CA HIS A 198 16.32 14.40 3.34
C HIS A 198 14.98 15.06 3.70
N LYS A 199 14.09 14.37 4.45
CA LYS A 199 12.83 14.93 4.95
C LYS A 199 12.94 15.52 6.36
N ASP A 200 14.08 15.34 7.01
CA ASP A 200 14.35 15.88 8.33
C ASP A 200 14.48 17.41 8.25
N LEU A 201 13.63 18.12 8.99
CA LEU A 201 13.64 19.59 9.03
C LEU A 201 14.68 20.13 10.01
N TRP A 202 15.21 19.29 10.90
CA TRP A 202 16.14 19.73 11.94
C TRP A 202 17.48 20.21 11.36
N GLY A 203 17.89 21.42 11.72
CA GLY A 203 19.10 22.07 11.17
C GLY A 203 18.90 22.76 9.83
N THR A 204 17.69 22.78 9.27
CA THR A 204 17.35 23.49 8.02
C THR A 204 16.75 24.87 8.29
N SER A 205 16.53 25.67 7.24
CA SER A 205 15.80 26.94 7.36
C SER A 205 14.34 26.78 7.80
N ASN A 206 13.78 25.58 7.66
CA ASN A 206 12.40 25.25 8.00
C ASN A 206 12.30 24.46 9.31
N GLN A 207 13.34 24.50 10.16
CA GLN A 207 13.31 23.84 11.46
C GLN A 207 12.15 24.38 12.32
N PRO A 208 11.31 23.51 12.89
CA PRO A 208 10.20 23.95 13.73
C PRO A 208 10.71 24.58 15.04
N GLY A 209 10.06 25.67 15.46
CA GLY A 209 10.29 26.31 16.74
C GLY A 209 9.65 25.56 17.91
N GLU A 210 9.99 25.92 19.16
CA GLU A 210 9.47 25.26 20.35
C GLU A 210 7.94 25.23 20.42
N ASP A 211 7.28 26.36 20.13
CA ASP A 211 5.82 26.48 20.17
C ASP A 211 5.13 25.54 19.17
N GLU A 212 5.70 25.41 17.97
CA GLU A 212 5.20 24.49 16.96
C GLU A 212 5.36 23.04 17.42
N ILE A 213 6.55 22.70 17.97
CA ILE A 213 6.84 21.36 18.50
C ILE A 213 5.84 21.00 19.60
N ARG A 214 5.67 21.85 20.61
CA ARG A 214 4.73 21.61 21.72
C ARG A 214 3.29 21.49 21.22
N SER A 215 2.88 22.31 20.25
CA SER A 215 1.54 22.25 19.64
C SER A 215 1.30 20.91 18.92
N LYS A 216 2.26 20.47 18.11
CA LYS A 216 2.22 19.19 17.37
C LYS A 216 2.33 17.97 18.29
N LEU A 217 2.94 18.10 19.47
CA LEU A 217 2.93 17.03 20.47
C LEU A 217 1.60 16.94 21.25
N ALA A 218 1.01 18.09 21.57
CA ALA A 218 -0.22 18.16 22.36
C ALA A 218 -1.45 17.64 21.59
N LYS A 219 -1.49 17.81 20.26
CA LYS A 219 -2.56 17.32 19.40
C LYS A 219 -2.11 16.10 18.61
N PRO A 220 -2.63 14.88 18.88
CA PRO A 220 -2.30 13.70 18.10
C PRO A 220 -2.51 13.93 16.60
N ASN A 221 -1.49 13.66 15.79
CA ASN A 221 -1.48 13.86 14.35
C ASN A 221 -0.51 12.86 13.70
N PRO A 222 -0.60 12.62 12.37
CA PRO A 222 0.27 11.68 11.65
C PRO A 222 1.76 11.94 11.82
N ASP A 223 2.16 13.21 11.96
CA ASP A 223 3.57 13.59 12.00
C ASP A 223 4.16 13.56 13.41
N ARG A 224 3.31 13.35 14.44
CA ARG A 224 3.68 13.47 15.85
C ARG A 224 4.94 12.68 16.21
N VAL A 225 5.12 11.51 15.60
CA VAL A 225 6.27 10.64 15.84
C VAL A 225 7.61 11.31 15.52
N TRP A 226 7.71 12.11 14.46
CA TRP A 226 8.93 12.85 14.13
C TRP A 226 9.10 14.10 15.02
N TYR A 227 8.00 14.72 15.44
CA TYR A 227 8.04 15.84 16.39
C TYR A 227 8.49 15.43 17.80
N LEU A 228 8.37 14.16 18.19
CA LEU A 228 8.98 13.64 19.43
C LEU A 228 10.51 13.77 19.39
N ARG A 229 11.11 13.44 18.25
CA ARG A 229 12.56 13.66 18.05
C ARG A 229 12.90 15.15 18.12
N TYR A 230 12.14 16.02 17.46
CA TYR A 230 12.40 17.46 17.51
C TYR A 230 12.34 18.00 18.94
N ALA A 231 11.41 17.52 19.78
CA ALA A 231 11.35 17.90 21.19
C ALA A 231 12.62 17.49 21.95
N LEU A 232 13.09 16.24 21.78
CA LEU A 232 14.33 15.77 22.38
C LEU A 232 15.55 16.57 21.91
N LYS A 233 15.62 16.85 20.61
CA LYS A 233 16.68 17.66 19.98
C LYS A 233 16.67 19.12 20.44
N PHE A 234 15.49 19.67 20.72
CA PHE A 234 15.32 21.02 21.28
C PHE A 234 15.71 21.09 22.77
N GLY A 235 15.73 19.94 23.46
CA GLY A 235 16.13 19.84 24.86
C GLY A 235 14.98 19.67 25.85
N LEU A 236 13.78 19.34 25.39
CA LEU A 236 12.69 18.93 26.29
C LEU A 236 13.05 17.60 26.95
N SER A 237 12.79 17.51 28.25
CA SER A 237 12.96 16.25 28.99
C SER A 237 11.87 15.23 28.62
N VAL A 238 12.18 13.94 28.77
CA VAL A 238 11.20 12.85 28.62
C VAL A 238 9.96 13.09 29.50
N GLN A 239 10.13 13.64 30.69
CA GLN A 239 9.03 13.95 31.60
C GLN A 239 8.11 15.06 31.06
N GLU A 240 8.66 16.11 30.43
CA GLU A 240 7.85 17.15 29.77
C GLU A 240 7.11 16.59 28.55
N ILE A 241 7.79 15.78 27.72
CA ILE A 241 7.16 15.16 26.56
C ILE A 241 6.03 14.22 27.01
N HIS A 242 6.23 13.43 28.07
CA HIS A 242 5.18 12.60 28.67
C HIS A 242 3.99 13.42 29.18
N GLN A 243 4.23 14.56 29.85
CA GLN A 243 3.15 15.43 30.32
C GLN A 243 2.31 16.02 29.19
N ILE A 244 2.93 16.32 28.04
CA ILE A 244 2.22 16.84 26.87
C ILE A 244 1.47 15.71 26.15
N THR A 245 2.10 14.54 26.02
CA THR A 245 1.67 13.51 25.07
C THR A 245 0.89 12.37 25.69
N ALA A 246 1.12 12.11 26.98
CA ALA A 246 0.76 10.91 27.74
C ALA A 246 1.34 9.59 27.19
N ILE A 247 2.26 9.63 26.22
CA ILE A 247 3.02 8.46 25.76
C ILE A 247 3.90 7.95 26.91
N ASP A 248 3.92 6.65 27.16
CA ASP A 248 4.67 6.11 28.29
C ASP A 248 6.18 6.45 28.21
N ARG A 249 6.77 6.76 29.36
CA ARG A 249 8.16 7.18 29.47
C ARG A 249 9.11 6.10 28.98
N TRP A 250 8.76 4.82 29.11
CA TRP A 250 9.56 3.72 28.59
C TRP A 250 9.83 3.85 27.08
N PHE A 251 8.80 4.21 26.29
CA PHE A 251 8.97 4.44 24.86
C PHE A 251 9.81 5.69 24.60
N LEU A 252 9.53 6.78 25.32
CA LEU A 252 10.23 8.06 25.15
C LEU A 252 11.71 7.98 25.52
N ASP A 253 12.07 7.21 26.55
CA ASP A 253 13.46 6.95 26.94
C ASP A 253 14.20 6.21 25.80
N HIS A 254 13.57 5.22 25.17
CA HIS A 254 14.18 4.57 24.00
C HIS A 254 14.29 5.49 22.77
N LEU A 255 13.37 6.43 22.57
CA LEU A 255 13.53 7.45 21.54
C LEU A 255 14.69 8.41 21.87
N ALA A 256 14.87 8.75 23.15
CA ALA A 256 16.01 9.54 23.60
C ALA A 256 17.33 8.81 23.33
N GLU A 257 17.43 7.50 23.61
CA GLU A 257 18.61 6.69 23.28
C GLU A 257 18.91 6.64 21.77
N ILE A 258 17.88 6.64 20.90
CA ILE A 258 18.07 6.75 19.44
C ILE A 258 18.67 8.11 19.09
N VAL A 259 18.18 9.20 19.69
CA VAL A 259 18.69 10.56 19.47
C VAL A 259 20.11 10.72 20.03
N GLU A 260 20.44 10.11 21.17
CA GLU A 260 21.80 10.09 21.71
C GLU A 260 22.77 9.36 20.79
N MET A 261 22.36 8.21 20.24
CA MET A 261 23.13 7.49 19.23
C MET A 261 23.32 8.32 17.96
N GLU A 262 22.28 9.04 17.51
CA GLU A 262 22.40 10.00 16.40
C GLU A 262 23.50 11.04 16.67
N GLU A 263 23.51 11.67 17.84
CA GLU A 263 24.51 12.68 18.18
C GLU A 263 25.92 12.09 18.25
N HIS A 264 26.05 10.87 18.79
CA HIS A 264 27.31 10.14 18.77
C HIS A 264 27.79 9.91 17.34
N LEU A 265 26.94 9.38 16.46
CA LEU A 265 27.27 9.14 15.06
C LEU A 265 27.65 10.44 14.33
N ARG A 266 26.89 11.52 14.55
CA ARG A 266 27.17 12.84 13.97
C ARG A 266 28.52 13.39 14.43
N SER A 267 28.90 13.14 15.70
CA SER A 267 30.20 13.57 16.24
C SER A 267 31.41 12.90 15.59
N LEU A 268 31.22 11.72 14.97
CA LEU A 268 32.28 11.02 14.22
C LEU A 268 32.57 11.70 12.87
N GLY A 269 31.58 12.39 12.30
CA GLY A 269 31.67 13.20 11.08
C GLY A 269 31.83 12.42 9.76
N CYS A 270 32.56 11.31 9.75
CA CYS A 270 32.77 10.49 8.56
C CYS A 270 32.88 8.98 8.85
N LEU A 271 32.66 8.18 7.79
CA LEU A 271 32.70 6.72 7.83
C LEU A 271 34.07 6.14 8.19
N ALA A 272 35.17 6.90 8.05
CA ALA A 272 36.50 6.43 8.45
C ALA A 272 36.68 6.39 9.98
N ASN A 273 35.87 7.15 10.72
CA ASN A 273 36.02 7.31 12.17
C ASN A 273 35.14 6.35 12.98
N ILE A 274 34.20 5.65 12.34
CA ILE A 274 33.31 4.71 13.03
C ILE A 274 34.00 3.35 13.20
N SER A 275 33.86 2.75 14.39
CA SER A 275 34.32 1.39 14.65
C SER A 275 33.29 0.36 14.19
N ALA A 276 33.72 -0.88 13.92
CA ALA A 276 32.81 -1.97 13.56
C ALA A 276 31.75 -2.23 14.65
N ASP A 277 32.13 -2.06 15.92
CA ASP A 277 31.23 -2.26 17.06
C ASP A 277 30.20 -1.13 17.18
N THR A 278 30.62 0.13 17.00
CA THR A 278 29.71 1.27 16.95
C THR A 278 28.72 1.13 15.78
N MET A 279 29.21 0.72 14.60
CA MET A 279 28.36 0.45 13.45
C MET A 279 27.35 -0.67 13.76
N ARG A 280 27.79 -1.79 14.32
CA ARG A 280 26.90 -2.90 14.70
C ARG A 280 25.84 -2.44 15.68
N LEU A 281 26.22 -1.66 16.69
CA LEU A 281 25.29 -1.11 17.68
C LEU A 281 24.27 -0.16 17.04
N ALA A 282 24.69 0.72 16.13
CA ALA A 282 23.78 1.58 15.37
C ALA A 282 22.78 0.76 14.53
N LYS A 283 23.23 -0.31 13.88
CA LYS A 283 22.35 -1.23 13.15
C LYS A 283 21.41 -2.03 14.06
N GLN A 284 21.85 -2.39 15.27
CA GLN A 284 21.01 -2.98 16.32
C GLN A 284 20.00 -1.98 16.89
N TYR A 285 20.25 -0.67 16.80
CA TYR A 285 19.27 0.39 17.08
C TYR A 285 18.33 0.64 15.90
N GLY A 286 18.54 -0.03 14.77
CA GLY A 286 17.69 0.02 13.59
C GLY A 286 18.01 1.14 12.60
N PHE A 287 19.12 1.87 12.76
CA PHE A 287 19.53 2.91 11.80
C PHE A 287 19.72 2.31 10.41
N SER A 288 19.11 2.92 9.40
CA SER A 288 19.31 2.53 8.00
C SER A 288 20.67 3.01 7.47
N ASP A 289 21.18 2.33 6.44
CA ASP A 289 22.40 2.73 5.74
C ASP A 289 22.24 4.14 5.15
N ARG A 290 21.01 4.55 4.81
CA ARG A 290 20.69 5.91 4.37
C ARG A 290 20.80 6.97 5.47
N GLN A 291 20.29 6.68 6.67
CA GLN A 291 20.48 7.58 7.82
C GLN A 291 21.97 7.72 8.16
N LEU A 292 22.69 6.60 8.15
CA LEU A 292 24.12 6.57 8.41
C LEU A 292 24.91 7.34 7.34
N GLY A 293 24.53 7.24 6.07
CA GLY A 293 25.12 8.02 4.98
C GLY A 293 25.03 9.52 5.25
N ASN A 294 23.86 10.02 5.64
CA ASN A 294 23.68 11.43 5.98
C ASN A 294 24.47 11.85 7.24
N LEU A 295 24.47 11.02 8.29
CA LEU A 295 25.16 11.32 9.54
C LEU A 295 26.69 11.28 9.42
N LEU A 296 27.21 10.47 8.49
CA LEU A 296 28.64 10.22 8.28
C LEU A 296 29.15 10.79 6.95
N THR A 297 28.41 11.72 6.33
CA THR A 297 28.78 12.40 5.08
C THR A 297 29.24 11.43 3.98
N SER A 298 28.44 10.40 3.72
CA SER A 298 28.73 9.30 2.78
C SER A 298 27.46 8.87 2.05
N ASP A 299 27.60 8.06 1.00
CA ASP A 299 26.47 7.48 0.28
C ASP A 299 25.94 6.17 0.92
N GLU A 300 24.65 5.86 0.72
CA GLU A 300 24.02 4.62 1.20
C GLU A 300 24.82 3.36 0.79
N MET A 301 25.29 3.29 -0.46
CA MET A 301 26.04 2.14 -0.95
C MET A 301 27.49 2.07 -0.45
N GLU A 302 28.08 3.21 -0.10
CA GLU A 302 29.39 3.27 0.56
C GLU A 302 29.29 2.75 1.99
N VAL A 303 28.27 3.17 2.74
CA VAL A 303 27.99 2.65 4.09
C VAL A 303 27.77 1.14 4.04
N ARG A 304 26.96 0.65 3.11
CA ARG A 304 26.75 -0.78 2.89
C ARG A 304 28.06 -1.52 2.66
N SER A 305 28.89 -1.02 1.75
CA SER A 305 30.17 -1.64 1.38
C SER A 305 31.13 -1.70 2.57
N TRP A 306 31.22 -0.61 3.34
CA TRP A 306 32.01 -0.54 4.56
C TRP A 306 31.52 -1.53 5.62
N ARG A 307 30.20 -1.61 5.83
CA ARG A 307 29.58 -2.57 6.77
C ARG A 307 30.01 -3.99 6.45
N LYS A 308 29.85 -4.39 5.18
CA LYS A 308 30.19 -5.74 4.71
C LYS A 308 31.69 -6.03 4.83
N SER A 309 32.57 -5.08 4.51
CA SER A 309 34.02 -5.28 4.61
C SER A 309 34.53 -5.43 6.05
N HIS A 310 33.76 -4.93 7.03
CA HIS A 310 34.07 -5.06 8.47
C HIS A 310 33.26 -6.16 9.17
N GLY A 311 32.60 -7.05 8.42
CA GLY A 311 31.83 -8.16 8.97
C GLY A 311 30.56 -7.76 9.72
N VAL A 312 30.10 -6.52 9.58
CA VAL A 312 28.79 -6.09 10.08
C VAL A 312 27.78 -6.42 8.99
N ILE A 313 27.13 -7.58 9.09
CA ILE A 313 26.15 -8.09 8.12
C ILE A 313 24.82 -8.36 8.83
N SER A 314 23.71 -8.33 8.08
CA SER A 314 22.40 -8.68 8.62
C SER A 314 22.28 -10.18 8.81
N THR A 315 21.73 -10.60 9.93
CA THR A 315 21.26 -11.97 10.17
C THR A 315 19.74 -12.03 10.10
N TYR A 316 19.19 -13.24 9.95
CA TYR A 316 17.75 -13.44 9.89
C TYR A 316 17.34 -14.50 10.91
N LYS A 317 16.23 -14.20 11.56
CA LYS A 317 15.64 -14.98 12.65
C LYS A 317 14.26 -15.45 12.25
N ALA A 318 13.89 -16.65 12.66
CA ALA A 318 12.59 -17.25 12.39
C ALA A 318 11.54 -16.76 13.38
N VAL A 319 10.30 -16.65 12.92
CA VAL A 319 9.11 -16.53 13.78
C VAL A 319 8.63 -17.94 14.08
N ASP A 320 8.57 -18.29 15.38
CA ASP A 320 8.42 -19.68 15.82
C ASP A 320 7.25 -19.94 16.78
N THR A 321 6.54 -18.89 17.24
CA THR A 321 5.49 -18.90 18.29
C THR A 321 5.94 -19.25 19.71
N CYS A 322 7.20 -19.65 19.92
CA CYS A 322 7.65 -20.30 21.15
C CYS A 322 9.03 -19.86 21.66
N ALA A 323 9.58 -18.75 21.16
CA ALA A 323 10.85 -18.19 21.63
C ALA A 323 12.00 -19.22 21.63
N ALA A 324 12.14 -19.93 20.52
CA ALA A 324 13.11 -20.98 20.26
C ALA A 324 13.03 -22.21 21.19
N GLU A 325 11.96 -22.40 21.97
CA GLU A 325 11.76 -23.64 22.75
C GLU A 325 11.64 -24.86 21.84
N PHE A 326 11.03 -24.69 20.66
CA PHE A 326 10.91 -25.71 19.63
C PHE A 326 11.41 -25.20 18.28
N GLU A 327 11.97 -26.11 17.49
CA GLU A 327 12.39 -25.84 16.12
C GLU A 327 11.19 -25.41 15.25
N ALA A 328 11.30 -24.25 14.59
CA ALA A 328 10.36 -23.79 13.59
C ALA A 328 10.69 -24.38 12.22
N TYR A 329 9.71 -25.06 11.60
CA TYR A 329 9.85 -25.59 10.25
C TYR A 329 9.25 -24.66 9.19
N THR A 330 8.52 -23.63 9.62
CA THR A 330 7.87 -22.67 8.72
C THR A 330 8.86 -21.55 8.40
N PRO A 331 9.13 -21.27 7.11
CA PRO A 331 10.17 -20.35 6.67
C PRO A 331 9.69 -18.90 6.71
N TYR A 332 9.41 -18.40 7.92
CA TYR A 332 8.95 -17.04 8.19
C TYR A 332 10.02 -16.26 8.94
N TYR A 333 10.62 -15.24 8.32
CA TYR A 333 11.84 -14.58 8.81
C TYR A 333 11.73 -13.06 8.93
N TYR A 334 12.57 -12.50 9.81
CA TYR A 334 12.85 -11.07 9.89
C TYR A 334 14.35 -10.82 10.05
N SER A 335 14.83 -9.67 9.56
CA SER A 335 16.23 -9.26 9.69
C SER A 335 16.57 -8.70 11.07
N SER A 336 17.79 -8.98 11.53
CA SER A 336 18.44 -8.36 12.69
C SER A 336 19.96 -8.25 12.49
N TYR A 337 20.68 -7.85 13.54
CA TYR A 337 22.13 -7.68 13.61
C TYR A 337 22.69 -8.43 14.82
N GLU A 338 22.32 -9.72 14.89
CA GLU A 338 22.75 -10.69 15.90
C GLU A 338 23.83 -11.62 15.32
N GLU A 339 24.31 -12.57 16.12
CA GLU A 339 25.41 -13.47 15.72
C GLU A 339 24.96 -14.60 14.78
N GLU A 340 23.85 -15.27 15.09
CA GLU A 340 23.39 -16.46 14.37
C GLU A 340 22.37 -16.11 13.27
N ASN A 341 22.52 -16.76 12.11
CA ASN A 341 21.58 -16.68 10.99
C ASN A 341 20.85 -18.03 10.80
N GLU A 342 19.53 -17.98 10.73
CA GLU A 342 18.65 -19.17 10.71
C GLU A 342 18.14 -19.52 9.31
N LEU A 343 18.63 -18.84 8.27
CA LEU A 343 18.19 -19.12 6.90
C LEU A 343 18.76 -20.46 6.38
N PRO A 344 17.92 -21.27 5.72
CA PRO A 344 18.38 -22.46 5.02
C PRO A 344 19.21 -22.10 3.79
N ALA A 345 20.33 -22.79 3.61
CA ALA A 345 21.18 -22.65 2.43
C ALA A 345 20.41 -23.00 1.14
N LYS A 346 20.78 -22.35 0.02
CA LYS A 346 20.27 -22.68 -1.31
C LYS A 346 20.77 -24.07 -1.71
N GLN A 347 19.86 -24.99 -2.01
CA GLN A 347 20.24 -26.32 -2.48
C GLN A 347 20.76 -26.24 -3.93
N PRO A 348 21.77 -27.04 -4.31
CA PRO A 348 22.28 -27.05 -5.68
C PRO A 348 21.16 -27.36 -6.71
N GLY A 349 21.07 -26.56 -7.77
CA GLY A 349 20.06 -26.73 -8.83
C GLY A 349 18.65 -26.22 -8.50
N GLN A 350 18.40 -25.77 -7.26
CA GLN A 350 17.12 -25.18 -6.88
C GLN A 350 17.01 -23.74 -7.43
N ARG A 351 15.98 -23.48 -8.24
CA ARG A 351 15.66 -22.12 -8.68
C ARG A 351 14.87 -21.37 -7.62
N ARG A 352 15.23 -20.11 -7.37
CA ARG A 352 14.57 -19.18 -6.45
C ARG A 352 14.12 -17.93 -7.20
N VAL A 353 12.86 -17.55 -7.04
CA VAL A 353 12.35 -16.28 -7.54
C VAL A 353 11.77 -15.47 -6.39
N MET A 354 12.27 -14.24 -6.24
CA MET A 354 11.82 -13.29 -5.24
C MET A 354 10.69 -12.44 -5.80
N ILE A 355 9.68 -12.16 -4.97
CA ILE A 355 8.54 -11.30 -5.27
C ILE A 355 8.56 -10.18 -4.24
N LEU A 356 8.66 -8.93 -4.71
CA LEU A 356 8.56 -7.76 -3.86
C LEU A 356 7.09 -7.31 -3.78
N GLY A 357 6.57 -7.24 -2.56
CA GLY A 357 5.23 -6.72 -2.27
C GLY A 357 5.14 -5.20 -2.42
N GLY A 358 4.08 -4.61 -1.86
CA GLY A 358 3.83 -3.16 -1.93
C GLY A 358 4.04 -2.38 -0.64
N GLY A 359 4.30 -3.06 0.49
CA GLY A 359 4.31 -2.42 1.80
C GLY A 359 2.88 -2.03 2.24
N PRO A 360 2.72 -1.03 3.12
CA PRO A 360 1.41 -0.65 3.65
C PRO A 360 0.45 -0.21 2.53
N ASN A 361 -0.80 -0.68 2.62
CA ASN A 361 -1.88 -0.22 1.76
C ASN A 361 -2.07 1.30 1.89
N ARG A 362 -2.47 1.94 0.80
CA ARG A 362 -2.81 3.37 0.70
C ARG A 362 -3.68 3.62 -0.52
N ILE A 363 -4.34 4.77 -0.58
CA ILE A 363 -5.16 5.14 -1.75
C ILE A 363 -4.29 5.11 -3.02
N GLY A 364 -4.73 4.35 -4.02
CA GLY A 364 -3.99 4.07 -5.25
C GLY A 364 -3.08 2.84 -5.21
N GLN A 365 -2.82 2.27 -4.03
CA GLN A 365 -2.04 1.05 -3.80
C GLN A 365 -2.69 0.18 -2.74
N GLY A 366 -3.67 -0.61 -3.18
CA GLY A 366 -4.43 -1.48 -2.30
C GLY A 366 -4.10 -2.95 -2.48
N ILE A 367 -5.09 -3.76 -2.13
CA ILE A 367 -5.04 -5.22 -2.12
C ILE A 367 -4.88 -5.82 -3.53
N GLU A 368 -5.10 -5.05 -4.59
CA GLU A 368 -5.00 -5.50 -5.97
C GLU A 368 -3.57 -5.93 -6.32
N PHE A 369 -2.59 -5.23 -5.75
CA PHE A 369 -1.17 -5.56 -5.92
C PHE A 369 -0.76 -6.77 -5.07
N ASP A 370 -1.33 -6.91 -3.87
CA ASP A 370 -1.15 -8.09 -3.03
C ASP A 370 -1.67 -9.36 -3.72
N TYR A 371 -2.85 -9.27 -4.35
CA TYR A 371 -3.42 -10.33 -5.17
C TYR A 371 -2.45 -10.78 -6.28
N CYS A 372 -1.85 -9.82 -6.99
CA CYS A 372 -0.87 -10.13 -8.03
C CYS A 372 0.36 -10.85 -7.47
N CYS A 373 0.89 -10.39 -6.33
CA CYS A 373 2.03 -11.00 -5.65
C CYS A 373 1.72 -12.45 -5.20
N CYS A 374 0.55 -12.68 -4.60
CA CYS A 374 0.11 -14.02 -4.22
C CYS A 374 0.01 -14.96 -5.43
N HIS A 375 -0.60 -14.50 -6.52
CA HIS A 375 -0.74 -15.27 -7.75
C HIS A 375 0.61 -15.59 -8.40
N ALA A 376 1.61 -14.72 -8.28
CA ALA A 376 2.97 -15.02 -8.69
C ALA A 376 3.57 -16.17 -7.88
N SER A 377 3.45 -16.13 -6.55
CA SER A 377 3.96 -17.18 -5.69
C SER A 377 3.29 -18.53 -5.99
N TYR A 378 1.97 -18.54 -6.18
CA TYR A 378 1.24 -19.74 -6.61
C TYR A 378 1.68 -20.27 -7.97
N ALA A 379 2.00 -19.37 -8.91
CA ALA A 379 2.51 -19.75 -10.24
C ALA A 379 3.89 -20.41 -10.15
N LEU A 380 4.79 -19.84 -9.35
CA LEU A 380 6.14 -20.36 -9.15
C LEU A 380 6.12 -21.73 -8.47
N ARG A 381 5.26 -21.91 -7.47
CA ARG A 381 5.04 -23.19 -6.79
C ARG A 381 4.58 -24.28 -7.77
N GLU A 382 3.66 -23.96 -8.69
CA GLU A 382 3.24 -24.90 -9.76
C GLU A 382 4.39 -25.29 -10.70
N LEU A 383 5.35 -24.41 -10.90
CA LEU A 383 6.54 -24.65 -11.73
C LEU A 383 7.69 -25.32 -10.95
N GLY A 384 7.50 -25.63 -9.67
CA GLY A 384 8.56 -26.15 -8.81
C GLY A 384 9.70 -25.15 -8.54
N ILE A 385 9.46 -23.86 -8.75
CA ILE A 385 10.41 -22.78 -8.45
C ILE A 385 10.13 -22.29 -7.03
N GLN A 386 11.16 -22.21 -6.20
CA GLN A 386 11.02 -21.73 -4.83
C GLN A 386 10.69 -20.23 -4.84
N SER A 387 9.52 -19.88 -4.33
CA SER A 387 9.03 -18.51 -4.23
C SER A 387 9.45 -17.86 -2.92
N ILE A 388 10.00 -16.65 -3.00
CA ILE A 388 10.44 -15.86 -1.85
C ILE A 388 9.62 -14.58 -1.82
N MET A 389 8.79 -14.39 -0.79
CA MET A 389 8.00 -13.17 -0.63
C MET A 389 8.73 -12.19 0.30
N VAL A 390 8.79 -10.91 -0.09
CA VAL A 390 9.27 -9.82 0.76
C VAL A 390 8.17 -8.76 0.84
N ASN A 391 7.63 -8.53 2.03
CA ASN A 391 6.60 -7.52 2.25
C ASN A 391 6.51 -7.13 3.75
N SER A 392 5.85 -6.01 4.06
CA SER A 392 5.71 -5.50 5.44
C SER A 392 4.26 -5.22 5.86
N ASN A 393 3.28 -5.55 5.04
CA ASN A 393 1.88 -5.32 5.35
C ASN A 393 1.28 -6.48 6.17
N PRO A 394 0.84 -6.27 7.42
CA PRO A 394 0.30 -7.33 8.26
C PRO A 394 -1.12 -7.77 7.85
N GLU A 395 -1.85 -6.95 7.10
CA GLU A 395 -3.25 -7.21 6.73
C GLU A 395 -3.38 -8.23 5.58
N THR A 396 -2.28 -8.57 4.90
CA THR A 396 -2.36 -9.19 3.57
C THR A 396 -2.07 -10.68 3.54
N VAL A 397 -2.48 -11.31 2.42
CA VAL A 397 -2.29 -12.74 2.19
C VAL A 397 -0.85 -13.02 1.75
N SER A 398 -0.16 -12.08 1.09
CA SER A 398 1.25 -12.28 0.73
C SER A 398 2.15 -12.48 1.95
N THR A 399 1.82 -11.86 3.09
CA THR A 399 2.54 -12.06 4.36
C THR A 399 1.98 -13.23 5.18
N ASP A 400 1.15 -14.08 4.60
CA ASP A 400 0.87 -15.41 5.13
C ASP A 400 2.01 -16.38 4.77
N TYR A 401 2.53 -17.08 5.77
CA TYR A 401 3.63 -18.03 5.58
C TYR A 401 3.23 -19.23 4.70
N ASP A 402 1.92 -19.50 4.53
CA ASP A 402 1.41 -20.54 3.64
C ASP A 402 1.48 -20.14 2.14
N THR A 403 1.59 -18.83 1.86
CA THR A 403 1.55 -18.29 0.50
C THR A 403 2.82 -18.60 -0.28
N SER A 404 3.99 -18.36 0.30
CA SER A 404 5.30 -18.55 -0.33
C SER A 404 6.13 -19.66 0.32
N ASP A 405 7.23 -20.06 -0.34
CA ASP A 405 8.15 -21.06 0.22
C ASP A 405 9.16 -20.44 1.20
N MET A 406 9.34 -19.12 1.16
CA MET A 406 10.01 -18.33 2.19
C MET A 406 9.32 -16.97 2.29
N LEU A 407 9.09 -16.49 3.50
CA LEU A 407 8.52 -15.18 3.77
C LEU A 407 9.53 -14.35 4.56
N PHE A 408 9.83 -13.17 4.05
CA PHE A 408 10.60 -12.15 4.75
C PHE A 408 9.68 -10.98 5.13
N PHE A 409 9.40 -10.83 6.42
CA PHE A 409 8.73 -9.63 6.94
C PHE A 409 9.75 -8.50 7.07
N ALA A 410 9.85 -7.70 6.03
CA ALA A 410 10.89 -6.68 5.94
C ALA A 410 10.39 -5.42 5.24
N PRO A 411 10.91 -4.23 5.62
CA PRO A 411 10.68 -3.01 4.85
C PRO A 411 11.13 -3.18 3.39
N LEU A 412 10.44 -2.52 2.48
CA LEU A 412 10.78 -2.54 1.06
C LEU A 412 11.72 -1.38 0.73
N THR A 413 12.96 -1.51 1.18
CA THR A 413 14.04 -0.56 0.88
C THR A 413 15.14 -1.24 0.07
N THR A 414 15.97 -0.46 -0.63
CA THR A 414 17.15 -0.97 -1.34
C THR A 414 18.05 -1.75 -0.39
N GLU A 415 18.34 -1.20 0.79
CA GLU A 415 19.15 -1.85 1.82
C GLU A 415 18.59 -3.22 2.22
N ASP A 416 17.33 -3.27 2.64
CA ASP A 416 16.70 -4.47 3.18
C ASP A 416 16.59 -5.56 2.09
N VAL A 417 16.20 -5.20 0.86
CA VAL A 417 16.11 -6.15 -0.26
C VAL A 417 17.48 -6.69 -0.66
N LEU A 418 18.52 -5.85 -0.73
CA LEU A 418 19.87 -6.31 -1.04
C LEU A 418 20.43 -7.23 0.04
N ASN A 419 20.14 -6.97 1.32
CA ASN A 419 20.49 -7.86 2.41
C ASN A 419 19.86 -9.26 2.25
N ILE A 420 18.61 -9.34 1.78
CA ILE A 420 17.97 -10.63 1.49
C ILE A 420 18.62 -11.28 0.27
N CYS A 421 18.83 -10.54 -0.82
CA CYS A 421 19.44 -11.05 -2.05
C CYS A 421 20.82 -11.68 -1.81
N ASP A 422 21.66 -11.05 -0.97
CA ASP A 422 22.99 -11.55 -0.62
C ASP A 422 22.94 -12.98 -0.02
N LEU A 423 21.90 -13.30 0.74
CA LEU A 423 21.76 -14.58 1.42
C LEU A 423 20.94 -15.61 0.63
N VAL A 424 19.84 -15.18 0.01
CA VAL A 424 18.95 -16.11 -0.70
C VAL A 424 19.39 -16.42 -2.12
N GLN A 425 20.23 -15.54 -2.70
CA GLN A 425 20.79 -15.66 -4.06
C GLN A 425 19.71 -15.99 -5.10
N PRO A 426 18.73 -15.08 -5.32
CA PRO A 426 17.61 -15.34 -6.20
C PRO A 426 18.09 -15.44 -7.67
N ASP A 427 17.47 -16.33 -8.44
CA ASP A 427 17.70 -16.42 -9.89
C ASP A 427 16.85 -15.41 -10.67
N GLY A 428 15.85 -14.81 -10.01
CA GLY A 428 15.05 -13.72 -10.56
C GLY A 428 14.30 -12.95 -9.47
N VAL A 429 14.04 -11.68 -9.72
CA VAL A 429 13.25 -10.80 -8.83
C VAL A 429 12.14 -10.12 -9.63
N ILE A 430 10.90 -10.25 -9.16
CA ILE A 430 9.70 -9.62 -9.71
C ILE A 430 9.44 -8.33 -8.94
N VAL A 431 9.45 -7.21 -9.66
CA VAL A 431 9.23 -5.84 -9.12
C VAL A 431 7.95 -5.19 -9.66
N GLN A 432 7.32 -5.81 -10.65
CA GLN A 432 6.23 -5.23 -11.42
C GLN A 432 4.85 -5.48 -10.80
N PHE A 433 4.75 -6.24 -9.71
CA PHE A 433 3.46 -6.69 -9.14
C PHE A 433 3.07 -5.98 -7.86
N GLY A 434 4.02 -5.45 -7.08
CA GLY A 434 3.76 -4.78 -5.81
C GLY A 434 3.42 -3.28 -5.91
N GLY A 435 3.09 -2.77 -7.10
CA GLY A 435 2.79 -1.34 -7.30
C GLY A 435 4.06 -0.46 -7.36
N GLN A 436 3.95 0.81 -6.93
CA GLN A 436 5.03 1.79 -7.11
C GLN A 436 6.24 1.55 -6.20
N THR A 437 6.03 0.98 -5.01
CA THR A 437 7.12 0.76 -4.04
C THR A 437 8.27 -0.05 -4.66
N PRO A 438 8.06 -1.29 -5.15
CA PRO A 438 9.14 -2.05 -5.77
C PRO A 438 9.61 -1.48 -7.10
N LEU A 439 8.76 -0.76 -7.84
CA LEU A 439 9.18 -0.03 -9.05
C LEU A 439 10.23 1.05 -8.74
N ASN A 440 10.02 1.82 -7.67
CA ASN A 440 10.95 2.86 -7.25
C ASN A 440 12.32 2.29 -6.84
N LEU A 441 12.37 1.02 -6.42
CA LEU A 441 13.62 0.32 -6.07
C LEU A 441 14.32 -0.29 -7.29
N ALA A 442 13.58 -0.54 -8.38
CA ALA A 442 14.02 -1.40 -9.47
C ALA A 442 15.38 -0.98 -10.07
N ARG A 443 15.59 0.33 -10.29
CA ARG A 443 16.85 0.87 -10.81
C ARG A 443 18.02 0.66 -9.86
N ALA A 444 17.85 0.96 -8.57
CA ALA A 444 18.89 0.78 -7.57
C ALA A 444 19.27 -0.70 -7.45
N LEU A 445 18.28 -1.60 -7.42
CA LEU A 445 18.49 -3.04 -7.36
C LEU A 445 19.19 -3.58 -8.62
N ALA A 446 18.74 -3.20 -9.81
CA ALA A 446 19.37 -3.61 -11.06
C ALA A 446 20.83 -3.12 -11.16
N THR A 447 21.10 -1.89 -10.72
CA THR A 447 22.47 -1.31 -10.69
C THR A 447 23.36 -2.08 -9.72
N ALA A 448 22.81 -2.57 -8.60
CA ALA A 448 23.51 -3.45 -7.66
C ALA A 448 23.65 -4.91 -8.14
N GLY A 449 23.21 -5.23 -9.36
CA GLY A 449 23.36 -6.56 -9.98
C GLY A 449 22.25 -7.56 -9.64
N VAL A 450 21.12 -7.10 -9.07
CA VAL A 450 19.96 -7.97 -8.80
C VAL A 450 19.31 -8.39 -10.13
N PRO A 451 19.02 -9.69 -10.34
CA PRO A 451 18.44 -10.19 -11.60
C PRO A 451 16.94 -9.88 -11.67
N ILE A 452 16.57 -8.67 -12.10
CA ILE A 452 15.17 -8.32 -12.36
C ILE A 452 14.67 -9.10 -13.58
N ILE A 453 13.59 -9.87 -13.41
CA ILE A 453 12.96 -10.67 -14.47
C ILE A 453 11.64 -10.06 -14.93
N GLY A 454 11.14 -10.45 -16.10
CA GLY A 454 9.98 -9.82 -16.74
C GLY A 454 10.37 -8.58 -17.55
N THR A 455 9.46 -7.61 -17.64
CA THR A 455 9.74 -6.33 -18.31
C THR A 455 10.96 -5.66 -17.68
N SER A 456 11.92 -5.26 -18.52
CA SER A 456 13.17 -4.64 -18.07
C SER A 456 12.96 -3.29 -17.38
N VAL A 457 13.86 -2.93 -16.46
CA VAL A 457 13.83 -1.63 -15.78
C VAL A 457 13.92 -0.48 -16.78
N ASP A 458 14.75 -0.61 -17.82
CA ASP A 458 14.89 0.39 -18.87
C ASP A 458 13.57 0.58 -19.64
N THR A 459 12.84 -0.50 -19.93
CA THR A 459 11.52 -0.45 -20.58
C THR A 459 10.49 0.23 -19.69
N ILE A 460 10.50 -0.06 -18.38
CA ILE A 460 9.57 0.56 -17.42
C ILE A 460 9.80 2.07 -17.39
N GLU A 461 11.05 2.50 -17.25
CA GLU A 461 11.40 3.92 -17.29
C GLU A 461 11.15 4.55 -18.67
N GLU A 462 11.30 3.81 -19.77
CA GLU A 462 10.96 4.30 -21.12
C GLU A 462 9.47 4.61 -21.28
N ALA A 463 8.61 3.82 -20.63
CA ALA A 463 7.16 4.04 -20.64
C ALA A 463 6.73 5.18 -19.70
N GLU A 464 7.42 5.36 -18.57
CA GLU A 464 7.16 6.46 -17.62
C GLU A 464 7.76 7.80 -18.09
N ASP A 465 8.84 7.77 -18.87
CA ASP A 465 9.46 8.95 -19.48
C ASP A 465 8.62 9.48 -20.66
N ARG A 466 8.04 10.67 -20.48
CA ARG A 466 7.12 11.24 -21.46
C ARG A 466 7.76 11.56 -22.81
N GLU A 467 9.04 11.96 -22.87
CA GLU A 467 9.70 12.27 -24.15
C GLU A 467 9.99 11.00 -24.93
N LYS A 468 10.40 9.93 -24.24
CA LYS A 468 10.59 8.62 -24.86
C LYS A 468 9.25 8.03 -25.29
N PHE A 469 8.24 8.08 -24.43
CA PHE A 469 6.90 7.59 -24.72
C PHE A 469 6.24 8.33 -25.89
N GLN A 470 6.35 9.66 -25.95
CA GLN A 470 5.83 10.44 -27.08
C GLN A 470 6.50 10.03 -28.40
N ARG A 471 7.84 9.89 -28.40
CA ARG A 471 8.58 9.41 -29.59
C ARG A 471 8.14 8.01 -30.01
N LEU A 472 7.87 7.12 -29.05
CA LEU A 472 7.36 5.79 -29.31
C LEU A 472 5.99 5.84 -29.99
N LEU A 473 5.05 6.65 -29.48
CA LEU A 473 3.72 6.79 -30.10
C LEU A 473 3.80 7.38 -31.50
N MET A 474 4.65 8.38 -31.74
CA MET A 474 4.88 8.94 -33.07
C MET A 474 5.41 7.89 -34.06
N GLN A 475 6.34 7.02 -33.63
CA GLN A 475 6.86 5.93 -34.46
C GLN A 475 5.80 4.88 -34.79
N LEU A 476 4.85 4.64 -33.89
CA LEU A 476 3.75 3.71 -34.08
C LEU A 476 2.56 4.32 -34.83
N GLY A 477 2.58 5.64 -35.10
CA GLY A 477 1.46 6.35 -35.70
C GLY A 477 0.23 6.45 -34.78
N LEU A 478 0.43 6.34 -33.46
CA LEU A 478 -0.63 6.42 -32.46
C LEU A 478 -0.85 7.86 -32.01
N LYS A 479 -2.10 8.22 -31.73
CA LYS A 479 -2.46 9.58 -31.28
C LYS A 479 -2.24 9.72 -29.78
N GLN A 480 -1.86 10.93 -29.37
CA GLN A 480 -1.74 11.35 -27.98
C GLN A 480 -2.29 12.77 -27.86
N PRO A 481 -2.88 13.18 -26.72
CA PRO A 481 -3.26 14.57 -26.51
C PRO A 481 -2.04 15.49 -26.66
N ALA A 482 -2.24 16.73 -27.12
CA ALA A 482 -1.17 17.72 -27.16
C ALA A 482 -0.57 17.84 -25.76
N ASN A 483 0.76 17.76 -25.65
CA ASN A 483 1.42 17.72 -24.35
C ASN A 483 2.78 18.41 -24.37
N ALA A 484 3.25 18.78 -23.19
CA ALA A 484 4.52 19.44 -22.99
C ALA A 484 5.09 19.17 -21.58
N ILE A 485 6.37 19.47 -21.41
CA ILE A 485 7.12 19.26 -20.17
C ILE A 485 7.71 20.59 -19.72
N ALA A 486 7.54 20.93 -18.45
CA ALA A 486 8.10 22.13 -17.85
C ALA A 486 8.96 21.81 -16.63
N ARG A 487 10.16 22.38 -16.55
CA ARG A 487 11.06 22.27 -15.38
C ARG A 487 11.05 23.50 -14.48
N ASN A 488 10.37 24.56 -14.91
CA ASN A 488 10.19 25.78 -14.14
C ASN A 488 8.94 26.54 -14.61
N MET A 489 8.49 27.51 -13.82
CA MET A 489 7.30 28.31 -14.12
C MET A 489 7.38 29.08 -15.44
N ALA A 490 8.56 29.57 -15.83
CA ALA A 490 8.71 30.32 -17.07
C ALA A 490 8.48 29.42 -18.30
N GLN A 491 9.04 28.20 -18.27
CA GLN A 491 8.77 27.17 -19.27
C GLN A 491 7.29 26.76 -19.26
N ALA A 492 6.71 26.52 -18.08
CA ALA A 492 5.32 26.11 -17.93
C ALA A 492 4.34 27.07 -18.61
N ARG A 493 4.55 28.39 -18.46
CA ARG A 493 3.72 29.41 -19.13
C ARG A 493 3.80 29.34 -20.66
N VAL A 494 5.00 29.15 -21.20
CA VAL A 494 5.22 29.06 -22.66
C VAL A 494 4.59 27.79 -23.20
N GLU A 495 4.78 26.67 -22.51
CA GLU A 495 4.24 25.38 -22.93
C GLU A 495 2.71 25.31 -22.81
N ALA A 496 2.11 25.90 -21.78
CA ALA A 496 0.67 25.98 -21.63
C ALA A 496 -0.02 26.71 -22.79
N GLN A 497 0.62 27.73 -23.38
CA GLN A 497 0.08 28.42 -24.56
C GLN A 497 0.06 27.53 -25.81
N LYS A 498 1.00 26.59 -25.92
CA LYS A 498 1.06 25.63 -27.03
C LYS A 498 0.05 24.50 -26.86
N VAL A 499 -0.09 23.98 -25.64
CA VAL A 499 -1.03 22.90 -25.31
C VAL A 499 -2.47 23.42 -25.33
N GLY A 500 -2.70 24.61 -24.76
CA GLY A 500 -4.00 25.28 -24.67
C GLY A 500 -4.91 24.72 -23.56
N PHE A 501 -5.88 25.53 -23.11
CA PHE A 501 -6.83 25.16 -22.05
C PHE A 501 -8.14 24.52 -22.57
N PRO A 502 -8.77 23.61 -21.79
CA PRO A 502 -8.32 23.14 -20.48
C PRO A 502 -7.08 22.23 -20.56
N ALA A 503 -6.23 22.31 -19.54
CA ALA A 503 -4.96 21.57 -19.45
C ALA A 503 -4.91 20.78 -18.14
N LEU A 504 -4.56 19.50 -18.23
CA LEU A 504 -4.27 18.64 -17.09
C LEU A 504 -2.80 18.82 -16.70
N VAL A 505 -2.57 19.23 -15.46
CA VAL A 505 -1.22 19.38 -14.89
C VAL A 505 -0.95 18.20 -13.98
N ARG A 506 0.21 17.56 -14.13
CA ARG A 506 0.62 16.42 -13.29
C ARG A 506 2.12 16.33 -13.03
N PRO A 507 2.55 15.92 -11.83
CA PRO A 507 3.94 15.56 -11.54
C PRO A 507 4.36 14.28 -12.27
N SER A 508 5.66 14.11 -12.48
CA SER A 508 6.23 12.85 -13.00
C SER A 508 6.41 11.82 -11.88
N PHE A 509 6.44 10.52 -12.20
CA PHE A 509 6.69 9.40 -11.26
C PHE A 509 5.70 9.29 -10.08
N VAL A 510 4.42 9.62 -10.30
CA VAL A 510 3.35 9.48 -9.29
C VAL A 510 2.31 8.45 -9.70
N LEU A 511 1.71 7.77 -8.72
CA LEU A 511 0.59 6.85 -8.91
C LEU A 511 -0.69 7.43 -8.30
N GLY A 512 -1.85 7.10 -8.90
CA GLY A 512 -3.16 7.44 -8.32
C GLY A 512 -3.51 8.92 -8.46
N GLY A 513 -2.97 9.59 -9.49
CA GLY A 513 -3.29 10.99 -9.77
C GLY A 513 -2.75 11.98 -8.75
N ARG A 514 -1.71 11.62 -7.97
CA ARG A 514 -1.24 12.46 -6.86
C ARG A 514 -0.85 13.85 -7.34
N ALA A 515 -1.46 14.87 -6.73
CA ALA A 515 -1.27 16.28 -7.09
C ALA A 515 -1.49 16.54 -8.59
N MET A 516 -2.62 16.07 -9.13
CA MET A 516 -3.08 16.42 -10.48
C MET A 516 -4.28 17.37 -10.43
N GLU A 517 -4.35 18.35 -11.33
CA GLU A 517 -5.49 19.28 -11.44
C GLU A 517 -5.79 19.60 -12.91
N ILE A 518 -7.08 19.74 -13.23
CA ILE A 518 -7.54 20.25 -14.53
C ILE A 518 -7.66 21.78 -14.41
N CYS A 519 -6.77 22.48 -15.11
CA CYS A 519 -6.76 23.93 -15.17
C CYS A 519 -7.55 24.43 -16.38
N TYR A 520 -8.55 25.27 -16.16
CA TYR A 520 -9.39 25.85 -17.23
C TYR A 520 -8.90 27.21 -17.70
N ASP A 521 -8.08 27.89 -16.90
CA ASP A 521 -7.52 29.19 -17.23
C ASP A 521 -6.08 29.36 -16.70
N THR A 522 -5.43 30.42 -17.15
CA THR A 522 -4.06 30.75 -16.78
C THR A 522 -3.87 30.99 -15.28
N ALA A 523 -4.86 31.56 -14.60
CA ALA A 523 -4.73 31.91 -13.18
C ALA A 523 -4.74 30.64 -12.30
N GLN A 524 -5.65 29.71 -12.59
CA GLN A 524 -5.69 28.39 -11.96
C GLN A 524 -4.40 27.62 -12.25
N PHE A 525 -3.96 27.61 -13.52
CA PHE A 525 -2.73 26.95 -13.94
C PHE A 525 -1.49 27.46 -13.19
N GLU A 526 -1.29 28.78 -13.09
CA GLU A 526 -0.11 29.33 -12.44
C GLU A 526 -0.05 29.02 -10.94
N ARG A 527 -1.21 29.05 -10.26
CA ARG A 527 -1.30 28.69 -8.83
C ARG A 527 -0.91 27.23 -8.64
N PHE A 528 -1.53 26.33 -9.39
CA PHE A 528 -1.33 24.90 -9.20
C PHE A 528 0.07 24.43 -9.59
N VAL A 529 0.62 24.93 -10.70
CA VAL A 529 1.98 24.53 -11.13
C VAL A 529 3.04 24.94 -10.11
N ALA A 530 2.84 26.08 -9.42
CA ALA A 530 3.75 26.49 -8.34
C ALA A 530 3.77 25.46 -7.19
N GLU A 531 2.60 24.95 -6.80
CA GLU A 531 2.47 23.89 -5.80
C GLU A 531 3.03 22.56 -6.31
N ALA A 532 2.73 22.20 -7.56
CA ALA A 532 3.22 20.97 -8.19
C ALA A 532 4.76 20.91 -8.25
N PHE A 533 5.44 22.04 -8.51
CA PHE A 533 6.91 22.08 -8.48
C PHE A 533 7.50 21.85 -7.08
N ILE A 534 6.79 22.22 -6.01
CA ILE A 534 7.20 21.94 -4.64
C ILE A 534 7.07 20.43 -4.38
N VAL A 535 5.97 19.82 -4.80
CA VAL A 535 5.70 18.38 -4.62
C VAL A 535 6.60 17.50 -5.49
N ALA A 536 6.99 17.98 -6.67
CA ALA A 536 7.78 17.22 -7.63
C ALA A 536 9.26 17.06 -7.23
N GLU A 537 9.75 17.73 -6.18
CA GLU A 537 11.12 17.59 -5.64
C GLU A 537 12.22 17.63 -6.73
N GLY A 538 12.09 18.52 -7.71
CA GLY A 538 13.03 18.68 -8.83
C GLY A 538 12.69 17.87 -10.10
N GLN A 539 11.64 17.05 -10.07
CA GLN A 539 11.09 16.41 -11.26
C GLN A 539 10.32 17.42 -12.13
N PRO A 540 10.25 17.19 -13.46
CA PRO A 540 9.45 18.03 -14.33
C PRO A 540 7.94 17.85 -14.09
N VAL A 541 7.19 18.92 -14.35
CA VAL A 541 5.73 18.93 -14.39
C VAL A 541 5.28 18.73 -15.84
N LEU A 542 4.33 17.82 -16.03
CA LEU A 542 3.72 17.50 -17.32
C LEU A 542 2.44 18.32 -17.50
N ILE A 543 2.24 18.80 -18.72
CA ILE A 543 1.07 19.59 -19.13
C ILE A 543 0.46 18.88 -20.32
N ASP A 544 -0.73 18.29 -20.13
CA ASP A 544 -1.45 17.56 -21.16
C ASP A 544 -2.74 18.32 -21.52
N ARG A 545 -3.12 18.35 -22.81
CA ARG A 545 -4.41 18.88 -23.24
C ARG A 545 -5.51 18.01 -22.65
N PHE A 546 -6.40 18.62 -21.87
CA PHE A 546 -7.52 17.88 -21.32
C PHE A 546 -8.58 17.64 -22.40
N LEU A 547 -8.98 16.38 -22.56
CA LEU A 547 -9.97 15.94 -23.52
C LEU A 547 -11.36 15.92 -22.84
N GLU A 548 -12.04 17.06 -22.82
CA GLU A 548 -13.42 17.16 -22.29
C GLU A 548 -14.38 16.19 -23.02
N ASP A 549 -15.44 15.71 -22.37
CA ASP A 549 -16.43 14.75 -22.91
C ASP A 549 -15.82 13.54 -23.64
N ALA A 550 -14.67 13.04 -23.20
CA ALA A 550 -14.05 11.82 -23.75
C ALA A 550 -14.39 10.60 -22.89
N ILE A 551 -14.60 9.45 -23.51
CA ILE A 551 -14.77 8.18 -22.80
C ILE A 551 -13.37 7.66 -22.45
N GLU A 552 -13.15 7.27 -21.20
CA GLU A 552 -11.90 6.63 -20.80
C GLU A 552 -12.00 5.11 -20.89
N VAL A 553 -10.91 4.47 -21.32
CA VAL A 553 -10.81 3.02 -21.47
C VAL A 553 -9.50 2.52 -20.89
N ASP A 554 -9.58 1.53 -20.00
CA ASP A 554 -8.44 0.77 -19.51
C ASP A 554 -8.32 -0.55 -20.28
N VAL A 555 -7.09 -0.99 -20.56
CA VAL A 555 -6.81 -2.28 -21.21
C VAL A 555 -5.69 -3.00 -20.48
N ASP A 556 -5.97 -4.20 -19.99
CA ASP A 556 -4.94 -5.08 -19.43
C ASP A 556 -4.57 -6.15 -20.45
N ALA A 557 -3.26 -6.34 -20.66
CA ALA A 557 -2.70 -7.26 -21.64
C ALA A 557 -1.52 -8.07 -21.08
N LEU A 558 -1.32 -9.26 -21.66
CA LEU A 558 -0.14 -10.09 -21.45
C LEU A 558 0.75 -10.07 -22.68
N CYS A 559 2.07 -10.04 -22.46
CA CYS A 559 3.05 -10.15 -23.53
C CYS A 559 4.20 -11.08 -23.11
N ASP A 560 4.66 -11.94 -24.02
CA ASP A 560 5.79 -12.87 -23.80
C ASP A 560 7.07 -12.43 -24.54
N GLY A 561 7.09 -11.17 -24.97
CA GLY A 561 8.09 -10.55 -25.82
C GLY A 561 7.78 -10.63 -27.33
N GLU A 562 6.89 -11.53 -27.75
CA GLU A 562 6.55 -11.75 -29.17
C GLU A 562 5.03 -11.72 -29.39
N ASN A 563 4.31 -12.52 -28.62
CA ASN A 563 2.86 -12.64 -28.65
C ASN A 563 2.25 -11.71 -27.61
N VAL A 564 1.12 -11.09 -27.97
CA VAL A 564 0.37 -10.19 -27.09
C VAL A 564 -1.08 -10.66 -27.07
N MET A 565 -1.68 -10.69 -25.89
CA MET A 565 -3.10 -11.04 -25.70
C MET A 565 -3.74 -9.96 -24.84
N VAL A 566 -4.81 -9.33 -25.34
CA VAL A 566 -5.63 -8.43 -24.51
C VAL A 566 -6.50 -9.30 -23.61
N MET A 567 -6.37 -9.09 -22.30
CA MET A 567 -7.09 -9.86 -21.28
C MET A 567 -8.40 -9.21 -20.89
N GLY A 568 -8.55 -7.91 -21.07
CA GLY A 568 -9.80 -7.20 -20.83
C GLY A 568 -9.72 -5.77 -21.36
N VAL A 569 -10.79 -5.32 -22.01
CA VAL A 569 -11.02 -3.92 -22.38
C VAL A 569 -12.14 -3.42 -21.48
N MET A 570 -11.87 -2.34 -20.74
CA MET A 570 -12.74 -1.80 -19.71
C MET A 570 -13.20 -0.40 -20.11
N GLU A 571 -14.48 -0.24 -20.37
CA GLU A 571 -15.06 1.08 -20.65
C GLU A 571 -15.49 1.75 -19.34
N HIS A 572 -15.05 2.99 -19.10
CA HIS A 572 -15.45 3.75 -17.92
C HIS A 572 -16.87 4.31 -18.07
N ILE A 573 -17.58 4.43 -16.95
CA ILE A 573 -18.89 5.09 -16.89
C ILE A 573 -18.69 6.61 -16.83
N GLU A 574 -17.79 7.06 -15.97
CA GLU A 574 -17.34 8.44 -15.90
C GLU A 574 -16.48 8.82 -17.10
N GLU A 575 -16.52 10.10 -17.47
CA GLU A 575 -15.68 10.65 -18.53
C GLU A 575 -14.22 10.79 -18.09
N ALA A 576 -13.32 10.85 -19.07
CA ALA A 576 -11.91 11.13 -18.84
C ALA A 576 -11.77 12.45 -18.06
N GLY A 577 -11.02 12.41 -16.96
CA GLY A 577 -10.92 13.49 -15.99
C GLY A 577 -11.39 13.12 -14.60
N VAL A 578 -12.21 12.08 -14.49
CA VAL A 578 -12.30 11.27 -13.27
C VAL A 578 -11.25 10.18 -13.34
N HIS A 579 -10.37 10.11 -12.35
CA HIS A 579 -9.28 9.15 -12.34
C HIS A 579 -9.79 7.70 -12.42
N SER A 580 -9.20 6.85 -13.26
CA SER A 580 -9.58 5.43 -13.48
C SER A 580 -9.84 4.62 -12.21
N GLY A 581 -9.06 4.88 -11.16
CA GLY A 581 -9.24 4.24 -9.84
C GLY A 581 -10.57 4.58 -9.15
N ASP A 582 -11.13 5.76 -9.38
CA ASP A 582 -12.40 6.22 -8.81
C ASP A 582 -13.58 5.95 -9.75
N SER A 583 -13.34 5.79 -11.05
CA SER A 583 -14.38 5.47 -12.03
C SER A 583 -14.96 4.06 -11.84
N ALA A 584 -16.24 3.93 -12.12
CA ALA A 584 -16.84 2.65 -12.43
C ALA A 584 -16.42 2.22 -13.84
N CYS A 585 -16.22 0.93 -14.06
CA CYS A 585 -15.84 0.42 -15.37
C CYS A 585 -16.48 -0.93 -15.69
N VAL A 586 -16.58 -1.23 -17.00
CA VAL A 586 -17.44 -2.29 -17.54
C VAL A 586 -16.64 -3.20 -18.46
N ILE A 587 -16.79 -4.52 -18.25
CA ILE A 587 -16.33 -5.57 -19.17
C ILE A 587 -17.54 -6.41 -19.61
N PRO A 588 -17.78 -6.61 -20.91
CA PRO A 588 -17.15 -5.93 -22.04
C PRO A 588 -17.61 -4.45 -22.15
N PRO A 589 -16.97 -3.61 -23.00
CA PRO A 589 -17.46 -2.27 -23.32
C PRO A 589 -18.95 -2.30 -23.73
N TYR A 590 -19.73 -1.32 -23.28
CA TYR A 590 -21.18 -1.27 -23.45
C TYR A 590 -21.63 -0.28 -24.53
N SER A 591 -20.82 0.73 -24.87
CA SER A 591 -21.17 1.76 -25.85
C SER A 591 -20.21 1.85 -27.04
N LEU A 592 -19.02 1.26 -26.95
CA LEU A 592 -18.01 1.30 -28.01
C LEU A 592 -18.35 0.35 -29.17
N SER A 593 -18.07 0.78 -30.40
CA SER A 593 -18.23 -0.08 -31.58
C SER A 593 -17.07 -1.06 -31.71
N GLU A 594 -17.30 -2.21 -32.37
CA GLU A 594 -16.27 -3.22 -32.57
C GLU A 594 -15.04 -2.70 -33.32
N GLU A 595 -15.23 -1.76 -34.26
CA GLU A 595 -14.12 -1.13 -34.98
C GLU A 595 -13.20 -0.34 -34.04
N VAL A 596 -13.79 0.38 -33.08
CA VAL A 596 -13.05 1.16 -32.09
C VAL A 596 -12.33 0.24 -31.10
N ILE A 597 -13.00 -0.82 -30.63
CA ILE A 597 -12.38 -1.81 -29.75
C ILE A 597 -11.21 -2.50 -30.48
N GLN A 598 -11.35 -2.77 -31.78
CA GLN A 598 -10.29 -3.33 -32.60
C GLN A 598 -9.10 -2.36 -32.77
N GLU A 599 -9.34 -1.06 -32.98
CA GLU A 599 -8.29 -0.03 -33.01
C GLU A 599 -7.51 0.01 -31.69
N ILE A 600 -8.21 -0.09 -30.55
CA ILE A 600 -7.62 -0.17 -29.21
C ILE A 600 -6.73 -1.42 -29.05
N ARG A 601 -7.22 -2.59 -29.50
CA ARG A 601 -6.45 -3.85 -29.48
C ARG A 601 -5.17 -3.73 -30.30
N GLU A 602 -5.27 -3.23 -31.51
CA GLU A 602 -4.12 -3.05 -32.42
C GLU A 602 -3.08 -2.10 -31.84
N ALA A 603 -3.51 -0.97 -31.27
CA ALA A 603 -2.64 -0.06 -30.56
C ALA A 603 -1.94 -0.72 -29.37
N THR A 604 -2.69 -1.50 -28.57
CA THR A 604 -2.16 -2.24 -27.41
C THR A 604 -1.10 -3.25 -27.85
N TRP A 605 -1.37 -4.05 -28.89
CA TRP A 605 -0.43 -5.03 -29.43
C TRP A 605 0.84 -4.36 -29.95
N ALA A 606 0.70 -3.24 -30.68
CA ALA A 606 1.83 -2.49 -31.23
C ALA A 606 2.74 -1.94 -30.11
N MET A 607 2.15 -1.36 -29.06
CA MET A 607 2.90 -0.82 -27.92
C MET A 607 3.61 -1.93 -27.14
N ALA A 608 2.93 -3.02 -26.82
CA ALA A 608 3.53 -4.16 -26.11
C ALA A 608 4.77 -4.71 -26.83
N LYS A 609 4.66 -4.91 -28.15
CA LYS A 609 5.77 -5.42 -28.99
C LYS A 609 6.92 -4.41 -29.08
N LYS A 610 6.60 -3.12 -29.22
CA LYS A 610 7.61 -2.06 -29.34
C LYS A 610 8.40 -1.88 -28.04
N LEU A 611 7.71 -1.90 -26.90
CA LEU A 611 8.31 -1.82 -25.57
C LEU A 611 9.00 -3.13 -25.16
N ARG A 612 8.72 -4.25 -25.83
CA ARG A 612 9.20 -5.60 -25.50
C ARG A 612 8.77 -6.01 -24.09
N VAL A 613 7.51 -5.79 -23.79
CA VAL A 613 6.91 -6.18 -22.50
C VAL A 613 7.06 -7.69 -22.28
N ILE A 614 7.39 -8.09 -21.06
CA ILE A 614 7.35 -9.49 -20.63
C ILE A 614 6.56 -9.58 -19.31
N GLY A 615 5.38 -10.17 -19.37
CA GLY A 615 4.43 -10.22 -18.27
C GLY A 615 3.22 -9.31 -18.54
N LEU A 616 2.88 -8.46 -17.55
CA LEU A 616 1.71 -7.59 -17.59
C LEU A 616 2.02 -6.21 -18.18
N MET A 617 1.04 -5.67 -18.89
CA MET A 617 0.98 -4.27 -19.27
C MET A 617 -0.46 -3.79 -19.18
N ASN A 618 -0.63 -2.55 -18.73
CA ASN A 618 -1.88 -1.81 -18.75
C ASN A 618 -1.73 -0.60 -19.66
N VAL A 619 -2.80 -0.24 -20.37
CA VAL A 619 -2.85 0.93 -21.25
C VAL A 619 -4.14 1.69 -21.00
N GLN A 620 -4.04 3.01 -20.89
CA GLN A 620 -5.18 3.90 -20.76
C GLN A 620 -5.38 4.71 -22.03
N TYR A 621 -6.63 4.79 -22.46
CA TYR A 621 -7.06 5.51 -23.64
C TYR A 621 -8.15 6.52 -23.30
N ALA A 622 -8.20 7.61 -24.07
CA ALA A 622 -9.34 8.53 -24.12
C ALA A 622 -9.90 8.53 -25.54
N LEU A 623 -11.22 8.37 -25.64
CA LEU A 623 -11.95 8.31 -26.90
C LEU A 623 -12.77 9.58 -27.04
N LYS A 624 -12.41 10.41 -28.02
CA LYS A 624 -13.11 11.68 -28.29
C LYS A 624 -13.77 11.64 -29.66
N ASN A 625 -15.05 12.01 -29.71
CA ASN A 625 -15.74 12.22 -30.98
C ASN A 625 -15.40 13.60 -31.52
N GLU A 626 -14.75 13.65 -32.68
CA GLU A 626 -14.40 14.88 -33.40
C GLU A 626 -14.83 14.71 -34.86
N ASP A 627 -15.61 15.66 -35.38
CA ASP A 627 -16.13 15.66 -36.75
C ASP A 627 -16.89 14.38 -37.16
N GLY A 628 -17.56 13.74 -36.20
CA GLY A 628 -18.34 12.53 -36.42
C GLY A 628 -17.51 11.23 -36.43
N ARG A 629 -16.22 11.30 -36.10
CA ARG A 629 -15.33 10.13 -35.93
C ARG A 629 -14.83 10.05 -34.50
N VAL A 630 -14.83 8.84 -33.95
CA VAL A 630 -14.18 8.55 -32.66
C VAL A 630 -12.68 8.44 -32.88
N ASN A 631 -11.91 9.29 -32.20
CA ASN A 631 -10.46 9.27 -32.19
C ASN A 631 -9.96 8.62 -30.90
N VAL A 632 -9.08 7.62 -31.04
CA VAL A 632 -8.45 6.92 -29.92
C VAL A 632 -7.13 7.60 -29.55
N TYR A 633 -7.08 8.21 -28.38
CA TYR A 633 -5.90 8.88 -27.83
C TYR A 633 -5.28 8.03 -26.72
N VAL A 634 -3.97 7.78 -26.79
CA VAL A 634 -3.24 7.09 -25.72
C VAL A 634 -2.92 8.08 -24.60
N LEU A 635 -3.35 7.77 -23.37
CA LEU A 635 -3.06 8.58 -22.18
C LEU A 635 -1.72 8.17 -21.57
N GLU A 636 -1.57 6.89 -21.23
CA GLU A 636 -0.37 6.30 -20.64
C GLU A 636 -0.29 4.79 -20.86
N VAL A 637 0.91 4.24 -20.67
CA VAL A 637 1.19 2.80 -20.66
C VAL A 637 1.93 2.47 -19.37
N ASN A 638 1.44 1.48 -18.65
CA ASN A 638 1.99 0.98 -17.41
C ASN A 638 2.50 -0.45 -17.66
N PRO A 639 3.79 -0.68 -17.96
CA PRO A 639 4.31 -2.02 -18.30
C PRO A 639 4.58 -2.86 -17.03
N ARG A 640 3.55 -2.94 -16.19
CA ARG A 640 3.48 -3.61 -14.88
C ARG A 640 2.04 -4.05 -14.61
N ALA A 641 1.80 -4.67 -13.46
CA ALA A 641 0.43 -4.91 -13.01
C ALA A 641 -0.29 -3.58 -12.72
N SER A 642 -1.56 -3.50 -13.13
CA SER A 642 -2.51 -2.46 -12.76
C SER A 642 -3.43 -2.95 -11.64
N ARG A 643 -4.16 -2.02 -11.04
CA ARG A 643 -5.18 -2.35 -10.03
C ARG A 643 -6.36 -3.12 -10.62
N THR A 644 -6.59 -3.05 -11.92
CA THR A 644 -7.72 -3.72 -12.61
C THR A 644 -7.48 -5.20 -12.86
N VAL A 645 -6.24 -5.70 -12.71
CA VAL A 645 -5.90 -7.11 -12.96
C VAL A 645 -6.77 -8.13 -12.20
N PRO A 646 -7.09 -7.95 -10.91
CA PRO A 646 -8.01 -8.86 -10.21
C PRO A 646 -9.42 -8.81 -10.79
N PHE A 647 -9.95 -7.62 -11.10
CA PHE A 647 -11.26 -7.45 -11.73
C PHE A 647 -11.31 -8.14 -13.10
N VAL A 648 -10.32 -7.91 -13.97
CA VAL A 648 -10.21 -8.57 -15.28
C VAL A 648 -10.13 -10.09 -15.11
N ALA A 649 -9.35 -10.58 -14.16
CA ALA A 649 -9.22 -12.01 -13.91
C ALA A 649 -10.55 -12.64 -13.46
N LYS A 650 -11.35 -11.94 -12.65
CA LYS A 650 -12.67 -12.43 -12.21
C LYS A 650 -13.73 -12.31 -13.30
N ALA A 651 -13.72 -11.24 -14.09
CA ALA A 651 -14.67 -11.02 -15.18
C ALA A 651 -14.49 -12.05 -16.31
N THR A 652 -13.23 -12.40 -16.63
CA THR A 652 -12.90 -13.32 -17.72
C THR A 652 -12.74 -14.77 -17.28
N GLY A 653 -12.54 -15.02 -15.98
CA GLY A 653 -12.19 -16.34 -15.45
C GLY A 653 -10.75 -16.77 -15.74
N VAL A 654 -9.91 -15.89 -16.30
CA VAL A 654 -8.51 -16.18 -16.60
C VAL A 654 -7.60 -15.67 -15.47
N PRO A 655 -6.68 -16.48 -14.91
CA PRO A 655 -5.82 -16.04 -13.82
C PRO A 655 -4.63 -15.21 -14.33
N VAL A 656 -4.92 -13.98 -14.78
CA VAL A 656 -3.99 -13.09 -15.50
C VAL A 656 -2.63 -12.92 -14.81
N ALA A 657 -2.60 -12.59 -13.52
CA ALA A 657 -1.34 -12.40 -12.78
C ALA A 657 -0.49 -13.69 -12.67
N LYS A 658 -1.14 -14.86 -12.56
CA LYS A 658 -0.44 -16.17 -12.53
C LYS A 658 0.20 -16.45 -13.89
N LEU A 659 -0.51 -16.20 -14.99
CA LEU A 659 0.05 -16.36 -16.33
C LEU A 659 1.23 -15.41 -16.55
N ALA A 660 1.08 -14.14 -16.17
CA ALA A 660 2.15 -13.14 -16.25
C ALA A 660 3.42 -13.58 -15.52
N ALA A 661 3.31 -14.12 -14.31
CA ALA A 661 4.46 -14.65 -13.57
C ALA A 661 5.16 -15.81 -14.31
N LYS A 662 4.40 -16.70 -14.97
CA LYS A 662 4.98 -17.78 -15.80
C LYS A 662 5.73 -17.22 -17.01
N LEU A 663 5.22 -16.15 -17.64
CA LEU A 663 5.91 -15.46 -18.73
C LEU A 663 7.23 -14.83 -18.24
N MET A 664 7.23 -14.19 -17.07
CA MET A 664 8.42 -13.57 -16.50
C MET A 664 9.57 -14.56 -16.21
N VAL A 665 9.25 -15.84 -15.97
CA VAL A 665 10.26 -16.90 -15.77
C VAL A 665 10.61 -17.67 -17.05
N GLY A 666 10.05 -17.26 -18.20
CA GLY A 666 10.48 -17.70 -19.53
C GLY A 666 9.47 -18.52 -20.35
N HIS A 667 8.26 -18.78 -19.84
CA HIS A 667 7.22 -19.47 -20.63
C HIS A 667 6.63 -18.54 -21.71
N LYS A 668 6.09 -19.14 -22.76
CA LYS A 668 5.39 -18.42 -23.84
C LYS A 668 3.87 -18.59 -23.76
N LEU A 669 3.11 -17.64 -24.29
CA LEU A 669 1.65 -17.67 -24.25
C LEU A 669 1.05 -18.97 -24.88
N PRO A 670 1.52 -19.44 -26.06
CA PRO A 670 1.03 -20.70 -26.63
C PRO A 670 1.34 -21.94 -25.77
N GLU A 671 2.48 -21.96 -25.06
CA GLU A 671 2.86 -23.08 -24.18
C GLU A 671 1.92 -23.18 -22.96
N LEU A 672 1.38 -22.04 -22.53
CA LEU A 672 0.41 -21.95 -21.45
C LEU A 672 -1.03 -22.19 -21.93
N GLY A 673 -1.23 -22.55 -23.20
CA GLY A 673 -2.54 -22.77 -23.81
C GLY A 673 -3.34 -21.49 -24.08
N ILE A 674 -2.68 -20.33 -24.07
CA ILE A 674 -3.32 -19.03 -24.34
C ILE A 674 -3.09 -18.67 -25.81
N THR A 675 -4.04 -19.07 -26.65
CA THR A 675 -3.99 -18.87 -28.10
C THR A 675 -4.99 -17.85 -28.63
N CYS A 676 -5.92 -17.39 -27.79
CA CYS A 676 -6.91 -16.37 -28.13
C CYS A 676 -7.24 -15.51 -26.92
N GLU A 677 -7.76 -14.31 -27.18
CA GLU A 677 -8.26 -13.40 -26.15
C GLU A 677 -9.52 -13.96 -25.49
N PRO A 678 -9.69 -13.78 -24.16
CA PRO A 678 -10.89 -14.22 -23.47
C PRO A 678 -12.13 -13.45 -23.95
N VAL A 679 -13.23 -14.17 -24.14
CA VAL A 679 -14.55 -13.58 -24.43
C VAL A 679 -15.37 -13.59 -23.13
N PRO A 680 -15.68 -12.44 -22.53
CA PRO A 680 -16.51 -12.37 -21.34
C PRO A 680 -17.89 -12.98 -21.58
N LYS A 681 -18.37 -13.81 -20.64
CA LYS A 681 -19.69 -14.45 -20.73
C LYS A 681 -20.84 -13.59 -20.20
N HIS A 682 -20.52 -12.60 -19.37
CA HIS A 682 -21.47 -11.75 -18.68
C HIS A 682 -20.95 -10.32 -18.68
N VAL A 683 -21.84 -9.37 -18.43
CA VAL A 683 -21.45 -7.99 -18.08
C VAL A 683 -20.96 -7.99 -16.64
N SER A 684 -19.76 -7.46 -16.46
CA SER A 684 -19.10 -7.28 -15.17
C SER A 684 -18.82 -5.80 -14.98
N ILE A 685 -19.26 -5.25 -13.85
CA ILE A 685 -19.09 -3.83 -13.53
C ILE A 685 -18.34 -3.70 -12.21
N LYS A 686 -17.22 -2.99 -12.27
CA LYS A 686 -16.49 -2.54 -11.09
C LYS A 686 -17.03 -1.18 -10.66
N GLU A 687 -17.27 -0.99 -9.37
CA GLU A 687 -17.63 0.29 -8.76
C GLU A 687 -16.71 0.59 -7.58
N SER A 688 -16.41 1.87 -7.34
CA SER A 688 -15.49 2.37 -6.32
C SER A 688 -16.19 2.67 -5.00
N VAL A 689 -15.48 2.46 -3.89
CA VAL A 689 -15.95 2.78 -2.54
C VAL A 689 -15.12 3.92 -1.96
N PHE A 690 -15.80 4.97 -1.49
CA PHE A 690 -15.16 6.23 -1.08
C PHE A 690 -15.17 6.44 0.45
N PRO A 691 -14.11 7.04 1.01
CA PRO A 691 -14.00 7.29 2.45
C PRO A 691 -14.63 8.62 2.88
N PHE A 692 -15.39 9.34 2.05
CA PHE A 692 -15.87 10.70 2.35
C PHE A 692 -16.59 10.84 3.70
N ARG A 693 -17.31 9.80 4.16
CA ARG A 693 -17.97 9.78 5.48
C ARG A 693 -17.00 9.89 6.67
N LYS A 694 -15.71 9.60 6.45
CA LYS A 694 -14.64 9.70 7.45
C LYS A 694 -14.02 11.10 7.53
N PHE A 695 -14.26 11.95 6.53
CA PHE A 695 -13.64 13.27 6.41
C PHE A 695 -14.71 14.35 6.29
N ALA A 696 -15.30 14.72 7.43
CA ALA A 696 -16.29 15.79 7.48
C ALA A 696 -15.68 17.12 7.01
N GLY A 697 -16.40 17.84 6.16
CA GLY A 697 -15.97 19.14 5.62
C GLY A 697 -15.14 19.06 4.33
N VAL A 698 -14.77 17.87 3.88
CA VAL A 698 -14.15 17.67 2.56
C VAL A 698 -15.23 17.69 1.48
N ASP A 699 -14.89 18.31 0.34
CA ASP A 699 -15.78 18.35 -0.81
C ASP A 699 -15.93 16.97 -1.46
N ILE A 700 -17.18 16.56 -1.72
CA ILE A 700 -17.53 15.25 -2.27
C ILE A 700 -17.57 15.37 -3.80
N VAL A 701 -16.40 15.54 -4.39
CA VAL A 701 -16.22 15.72 -5.82
C VAL A 701 -15.15 14.74 -6.33
N LEU A 702 -15.42 14.16 -7.50
CA LEU A 702 -14.50 13.32 -8.24
C LEU A 702 -13.63 14.19 -9.15
N GLY A 703 -12.41 13.75 -9.41
CA GLY A 703 -11.48 14.49 -10.25
C GLY A 703 -10.30 13.64 -10.69
N PRO A 704 -9.22 14.28 -11.18
CA PRO A 704 -8.06 13.58 -11.74
C PRO A 704 -7.19 12.91 -10.67
N GLU A 705 -7.43 13.19 -9.39
CA GLU A 705 -6.77 12.52 -8.27
C GLU A 705 -7.68 11.44 -7.64
N MET A 706 -7.15 10.22 -7.52
CA MET A 706 -7.86 9.10 -6.91
C MET A 706 -8.07 9.30 -5.40
N ARG A 707 -9.28 9.02 -4.91
CA ARG A 707 -9.69 9.13 -3.50
C ARG A 707 -10.39 7.88 -2.95
N SER A 708 -10.79 6.93 -3.79
CA SER A 708 -11.41 5.68 -3.38
C SER A 708 -10.44 4.78 -2.58
N THR A 709 -11.01 3.98 -1.68
CA THR A 709 -10.26 3.06 -0.79
C THR A 709 -10.47 1.59 -1.13
N GLY A 710 -11.38 1.27 -2.04
CA GLY A 710 -11.68 -0.09 -2.45
C GLY A 710 -12.71 -0.14 -3.57
N GLU A 711 -13.09 -1.35 -3.95
CA GLU A 711 -13.96 -1.61 -5.08
C GLU A 711 -14.89 -2.81 -4.85
N VAL A 712 -15.97 -2.87 -5.62
CA VAL A 712 -16.94 -3.96 -5.64
C VAL A 712 -17.27 -4.36 -7.07
N MET A 713 -17.78 -5.58 -7.26
CA MET A 713 -18.09 -6.13 -8.59
C MET A 713 -19.55 -6.59 -8.68
N GLY A 714 -20.30 -6.02 -9.62
CA GLY A 714 -21.64 -6.48 -10.02
C GLY A 714 -21.57 -7.31 -11.30
N ILE A 715 -22.24 -8.47 -11.33
CA ILE A 715 -22.25 -9.38 -12.49
C ILE A 715 -23.68 -9.73 -12.88
N SER A 716 -23.99 -9.65 -14.17
CA SER A 716 -25.27 -10.05 -14.75
C SER A 716 -25.14 -10.24 -16.27
N GLU A 717 -26.08 -10.94 -16.89
CA GLU A 717 -26.21 -10.94 -18.36
C GLU A 717 -26.69 -9.57 -18.89
N ASP A 718 -27.45 -8.83 -18.07
CA ASP A 718 -27.96 -7.50 -18.37
C ASP A 718 -27.13 -6.40 -17.71
N PHE A 719 -26.78 -5.36 -18.47
CA PHE A 719 -25.98 -4.23 -18.01
C PHE A 719 -26.63 -3.50 -16.83
N ALA A 720 -27.92 -3.17 -16.92
CA ALA A 720 -28.59 -2.37 -15.90
C ALA A 720 -28.64 -3.12 -14.56
N LEU A 721 -28.86 -4.43 -14.60
CA LEU A 721 -28.83 -5.27 -13.40
C LEU A 721 -27.41 -5.45 -12.83
N ALA A 722 -26.38 -5.58 -13.69
CA ALA A 722 -24.99 -5.59 -13.23
C ALA A 722 -24.64 -4.28 -12.52
N PHE A 723 -25.07 -3.15 -13.08
CA PHE A 723 -24.83 -1.81 -12.52
C PHE A 723 -25.57 -1.60 -11.20
N ALA A 724 -26.84 -2.02 -11.12
CA ALA A 724 -27.59 -1.97 -9.88
C ALA A 724 -26.92 -2.80 -8.76
N LYS A 725 -26.39 -3.99 -9.09
CA LYS A 725 -25.65 -4.83 -8.14
C LYS A 725 -24.36 -4.17 -7.67
N SER A 726 -23.61 -3.50 -8.56
CA SER A 726 -22.38 -2.81 -8.17
C SER A 726 -22.68 -1.63 -7.25
N GLN A 727 -23.68 -0.80 -7.56
CA GLN A 727 -24.14 0.30 -6.70
C GLN A 727 -24.57 -0.18 -5.31
N LEU A 728 -25.42 -1.20 -5.24
CA LEU A 728 -25.87 -1.78 -3.97
C LEU A 728 -24.69 -2.31 -3.14
N SER A 729 -23.74 -2.97 -3.80
CA SER A 729 -22.53 -3.51 -3.14
C SER A 729 -21.61 -2.39 -2.63
N ALA A 730 -21.56 -1.24 -3.31
CA ALA A 730 -20.83 -0.06 -2.87
C ALA A 730 -21.54 0.69 -1.72
N GLY A 731 -22.69 0.18 -1.25
CA GLY A 731 -23.49 0.78 -0.18
C GLY A 731 -24.38 1.92 -0.65
N VAL A 732 -24.59 2.05 -1.98
CA VAL A 732 -25.50 3.02 -2.59
C VAL A 732 -26.85 2.36 -2.79
N VAL A 733 -27.85 2.80 -2.03
CA VAL A 733 -29.25 2.39 -2.22
C VAL A 733 -29.96 3.48 -3.00
N LEU A 734 -30.27 3.20 -4.26
CA LEU A 734 -31.02 4.13 -5.11
C LEU A 734 -32.48 4.21 -4.64
N PRO A 735 -33.07 5.41 -4.56
CA PRO A 735 -34.47 5.56 -4.20
C PRO A 735 -35.38 4.99 -5.30
N GLU A 736 -36.52 4.42 -4.92
CA GLU A 736 -37.54 3.92 -5.86
C GLU A 736 -38.70 4.91 -6.06
N SER A 737 -38.82 5.91 -5.19
CA SER A 737 -39.80 7.01 -5.30
C SER A 737 -39.30 8.25 -4.55
N GLY A 738 -39.95 9.40 -4.76
CA GLY A 738 -39.69 10.64 -4.03
C GLY A 738 -39.25 11.80 -4.92
N ASN A 739 -38.46 12.71 -4.37
CA ASN A 739 -37.99 13.92 -5.05
C ASN A 739 -36.51 13.77 -5.44
N ILE A 740 -36.16 14.10 -6.68
CA ILE A 740 -34.78 14.16 -7.17
C ILE A 740 -34.41 15.63 -7.39
N PHE A 741 -33.29 16.04 -6.80
CA PHE A 741 -32.72 17.37 -7.04
C PHE A 741 -31.72 17.31 -8.21
N VAL A 742 -31.90 18.20 -9.20
CA VAL A 742 -31.06 18.30 -10.39
C VAL A 742 -30.44 19.70 -10.52
N SER A 743 -29.12 19.75 -10.66
CA SER A 743 -28.40 20.99 -10.91
C SER A 743 -27.16 20.69 -11.75
N PHE A 744 -27.17 21.15 -13.00
CA PHE A 744 -26.13 20.82 -13.98
C PHE A 744 -25.45 22.07 -14.52
N ASN A 745 -24.24 21.88 -15.07
CA ASN A 745 -23.58 22.90 -15.86
C ASN A 745 -24.37 23.19 -17.15
N SER A 746 -24.39 24.46 -17.57
CA SER A 746 -25.13 24.93 -18.75
C SER A 746 -24.74 24.21 -20.05
N ARG A 747 -23.51 23.68 -20.13
CA ARG A 747 -22.99 22.94 -21.29
C ARG A 747 -23.75 21.64 -21.58
N HIS A 748 -24.34 20.99 -20.57
CA HIS A 748 -25.02 19.70 -20.73
C HIS A 748 -26.53 19.80 -20.90
N ARG A 749 -27.10 21.01 -21.04
CA ARG A 749 -28.55 21.25 -21.09
C ARG A 749 -29.32 20.34 -22.06
N SER A 750 -28.75 20.06 -23.22
CA SER A 750 -29.38 19.20 -24.24
C SER A 750 -29.57 17.75 -23.79
N ARG A 751 -28.70 17.23 -22.91
CA ARG A 751 -28.79 15.85 -22.38
C ARG A 751 -29.74 15.74 -21.19
N ILE A 752 -29.95 16.83 -20.45
CA ILE A 752 -30.77 16.86 -19.23
C ILE A 752 -32.24 16.57 -19.53
N ALA A 753 -32.79 17.14 -20.61
CA ALA A 753 -34.21 17.00 -20.93
C ALA A 753 -34.64 15.53 -21.06
N ALA A 754 -33.83 14.71 -21.74
CA ALA A 754 -34.10 13.28 -21.90
C ALA A 754 -33.99 12.51 -20.58
N LEU A 755 -33.00 12.86 -19.73
CA LEU A 755 -32.87 12.26 -18.40
C LEU A 755 -34.04 12.63 -17.49
N ALA A 756 -34.42 13.90 -17.46
CA ALA A 756 -35.55 14.41 -16.68
C ALA A 756 -36.86 13.75 -17.09
N ASP A 757 -37.12 13.60 -18.40
CA ASP A 757 -38.30 12.89 -18.91
C ASP A 757 -38.32 11.42 -18.46
N ARG A 758 -37.17 10.72 -18.50
CA ARG A 758 -37.07 9.34 -17.99
C ARG A 758 -37.35 9.25 -16.49
N LEU A 759 -36.76 10.12 -15.68
CA LEU A 759 -36.98 10.14 -14.23
C LEU A 759 -38.44 10.48 -13.89
N HIS A 760 -39.04 11.42 -14.60
CA HIS A 760 -40.45 11.77 -14.43
C HIS A 760 -41.37 10.59 -14.79
N LYS A 761 -41.10 9.88 -15.89
CA LYS A 761 -41.84 8.67 -16.29
C LYS A 761 -41.72 7.52 -15.29
N LEU A 762 -40.65 7.47 -14.51
CA LEU A 762 -40.48 6.54 -13.39
C LEU A 762 -41.27 6.96 -12.13
N GLY A 763 -41.91 8.14 -12.13
CA GLY A 763 -42.75 8.62 -11.03
C GLY A 763 -42.05 9.54 -10.03
N PHE A 764 -40.83 10.01 -10.33
CA PHE A 764 -40.14 10.98 -9.47
C PHE A 764 -40.62 12.41 -9.70
N ASN A 765 -40.63 13.20 -8.62
CA ASN A 765 -40.74 14.65 -8.72
C ASN A 765 -39.35 15.25 -8.90
N LEU A 766 -39.21 16.25 -9.76
CA LEU A 766 -37.93 16.90 -10.03
C LEU A 766 -37.89 18.30 -9.41
N LEU A 767 -36.82 18.56 -8.66
CA LEU A 767 -36.49 19.88 -8.13
C LEU A 767 -35.23 20.36 -8.85
N ALA A 768 -35.22 21.58 -9.38
CA ALA A 768 -34.10 22.09 -10.17
C ALA A 768 -33.64 23.47 -9.72
N THR A 769 -32.35 23.76 -9.86
CA THR A 769 -31.87 25.15 -9.79
C THR A 769 -32.42 25.96 -10.96
N SER A 770 -32.55 27.29 -10.79
CA SER A 770 -33.15 28.17 -11.80
C SER A 770 -32.49 28.04 -13.17
N GLY A 771 -31.16 27.90 -13.22
CA GLY A 771 -30.42 27.72 -14.47
C GLY A 771 -30.64 26.36 -15.16
N THR A 772 -31.01 25.33 -14.41
CA THR A 772 -31.33 23.99 -14.94
C THR A 772 -32.80 23.88 -15.34
N ALA A 773 -33.70 24.61 -14.65
CA ALA A 773 -35.13 24.64 -14.94
C ALA A 773 -35.48 25.39 -16.24
N LEU A 774 -34.66 26.37 -16.63
CA LEU A 774 -34.75 27.15 -17.88
C LEU A 774 -34.11 26.41 -19.06
#